data_AF-A0A4R3L4X1-F1
#
_entry.id   AF-A0A4R3L4X1-F1
#
_cell.length_a   1.000
_cell.length_b   1.000
_cell.length_c   1.000
_cell.angle_alpha   90.00
_cell.angle_beta   90.00
_cell.angle_gamma   90.00
#
_symmetry.space_group_name_H-M   'P 1'
#
loop_
_entity.id
_entity.type
_entity.pdbx_description
1 polymer ?
#
loop_
_entity_poly.entity_id
_entity_poly.type
_entity_poly.pdbx_seq_one_letter_code
_entity_poly.pdbx_strand_id
1 'polypeptide(L)'
;MNQRRKWLGLFVVMLVVSMISSVVSPAVWANGELENIEQETSSITLTVVGDPARGTILPGTSVPVQSTDTAFTVLLKALGNKVEYMGSGSSVYVQAIDGLAEFDRGSLSGWMYQVNGQFPPVSAGAYKVKPGDQVAWLYTCDGGADVGLPMFSNIEFSSPSKTIVKNNLRFSESNSNMMIASVKESEQISKIEENRSVVITQSNLESGSLSWKESMEKAKQHILKKDSHTDWEVVGLVGSGASAPSSYLQSRYEEVQNKQANYRKATDLERMVLGIVAAGGNPEDVGGYNLIEKIYNHGNITMTGNNGVIFGLIALDSKSYPIPSEAKWTREKLIDYLLQQQNGDGGWALSTGKSDVDITAMALTALAPYRDQKRVEESGQKALRWLSQVQNENGGFESWGVEASESASQVIIALSSWKVDPQSSLFTKKGHHVLGNLLSHQQGDGGFAHTKQIPSSDGMATEQALQAIVAYQYYLEGRGLLYQFPKSTTPPKPTEPQPKPNPTPQPQPNPKPLPKPKPITPNPRPYPTVVQPKYPVQQPSPQMVFQPTSLKPNILSDASTTETTDEVIHTPKEIDEYNRISLRAKIVPKTAFWTPSITPLWWKQPSIWLIGVGSLLFVLAILYYLIPIWRRKGQI
;
A
#
# COMPACT_ATOMS: atom_id res chain seq x y z
N MET A 1 -40.84 -5.49 67.36
CA MET A 1 -39.80 -5.91 66.38
C MET A 1 -38.64 -4.91 66.20
N ASN A 2 -38.73 -3.63 66.62
CA ASN A 2 -37.76 -2.58 66.25
C ASN A 2 -36.44 -2.46 67.06
N GLN A 3 -36.15 -3.34 68.02
CA GLN A 3 -34.88 -3.32 68.78
C GLN A 3 -33.80 -4.22 68.13
N ARG A 4 -34.13 -5.47 67.76
CA ARG A 4 -33.14 -6.43 67.21
C ARG A 4 -32.61 -6.07 65.81
N ARG A 5 -33.31 -5.24 65.02
CA ARG A 5 -32.78 -4.70 63.75
C ARG A 5 -31.74 -3.58 63.93
N LYS A 6 -31.67 -2.91 65.09
CA LYS A 6 -30.68 -1.84 65.31
C LYS A 6 -29.28 -2.36 65.65
N TRP A 7 -29.20 -3.47 66.39
CA TRP A 7 -27.93 -4.07 66.78
C TRP A 7 -27.21 -4.82 65.66
N LEU A 8 -27.94 -5.45 64.73
CA LEU A 8 -27.31 -6.12 63.58
C LEU A 8 -26.66 -5.13 62.60
N GLY A 9 -27.23 -3.92 62.45
CA GLY A 9 -26.65 -2.85 61.63
C GLY A 9 -25.32 -2.32 62.18
N LEU A 10 -25.22 -2.13 63.50
CA LEU A 10 -23.97 -1.67 64.15
C LEU A 10 -22.81 -2.64 63.93
N PHE A 11 -23.07 -3.95 63.97
CA PHE A 11 -22.03 -4.98 63.88
C PHE A 11 -21.42 -5.08 62.47
N VAL A 12 -22.22 -4.84 61.42
CA VAL A 12 -21.72 -4.78 60.03
C VAL A 12 -20.86 -3.52 59.81
N VAL A 13 -21.25 -2.38 60.39
CA VAL A 13 -20.47 -1.13 60.26
C VAL A 13 -19.10 -1.24 60.96
N MET A 14 -19.02 -1.85 62.15
CA MET A 14 -17.74 -2.01 62.86
C MET A 14 -16.74 -2.92 62.12
N LEU A 15 -17.20 -3.94 61.39
CA LEU A 15 -16.30 -4.83 60.63
C LEU A 15 -15.68 -4.16 59.40
N VAL A 16 -16.39 -3.23 58.74
CA VAL A 16 -15.85 -2.50 57.58
C VAL A 16 -14.84 -1.43 58.02
N VAL A 17 -15.06 -0.79 59.17
CA VAL A 17 -14.15 0.26 59.70
C VAL A 17 -12.84 -0.33 60.24
N SER A 18 -12.80 -1.61 60.64
CA SER A 18 -11.61 -2.22 61.24
C SER A 18 -10.49 -2.61 60.26
N MET A 19 -10.72 -2.62 58.94
CA MET A 19 -9.72 -3.06 57.94
C MET A 19 -8.98 -1.92 57.21
N ILE A 20 -9.19 -0.66 57.59
CA ILE A 20 -8.41 0.49 57.09
C ILE A 20 -7.92 1.32 58.30
N SER A 21 -6.91 0.80 59.02
CA SER A 21 -6.28 1.50 60.15
C SER A 21 -4.84 1.03 60.43
N SER A 22 -3.99 1.04 59.40
CA SER A 22 -2.51 1.09 59.50
C SER A 22 -2.00 1.60 58.14
N VAL A 23 -1.18 2.64 57.98
CA VAL A 23 -0.43 3.46 58.95
C VAL A 23 -0.51 4.94 58.54
N VAL A 24 -0.84 5.84 59.48
CA VAL A 24 -0.48 7.28 59.41
C VAL A 24 -0.18 7.77 60.84
N SER A 25 0.96 8.44 61.03
CA SER A 25 1.30 9.10 62.31
C SER A 25 0.76 10.54 62.34
N PRO A 26 0.19 11.02 63.45
CA PRO A 26 -0.44 12.34 63.49
C PRO A 26 0.54 13.47 63.86
N ALA A 27 0.71 14.47 62.99
CA ALA A 27 0.73 15.91 63.35
C ALA A 27 1.04 16.81 62.13
N VAL A 28 0.05 17.62 61.70
CA VAL A 28 0.06 19.10 61.80
C VAL A 28 -1.32 19.58 61.34
N TRP A 29 -1.93 20.49 62.10
CA TRP A 29 -3.16 21.18 61.73
C TRP A 29 -2.86 22.65 61.45
N ALA A 30 -3.02 23.10 60.19
CA ALA A 30 -3.22 24.51 59.85
C ALA A 30 -3.78 24.61 58.42
N ASN A 31 -4.57 25.66 58.16
CA ASN A 31 -5.03 26.13 56.86
C ASN A 31 -5.90 25.13 56.06
N GLY A 32 -7.21 25.36 56.08
CA GLY A 32 -8.14 24.70 55.15
C GLY A 32 -8.13 25.40 53.80
N GLU A 33 -7.38 24.88 52.85
CA GLU A 33 -7.65 25.09 51.43
C GLU A 33 -8.72 24.09 50.99
N LEU A 34 -9.74 24.56 50.27
CA LEU A 34 -10.70 23.67 49.62
C LEU A 34 -10.03 23.18 48.34
N GLU A 35 -9.49 21.95 48.36
CA GLU A 35 -9.03 21.29 47.14
C GLU A 35 -10.20 21.21 46.15
N ASN A 36 -10.13 22.06 45.12
CA ASN A 36 -11.00 22.00 43.97
C ASN A 36 -10.59 20.75 43.19
N ILE A 37 -11.30 19.64 43.38
CA ILE A 37 -11.07 18.40 42.62
C ILE A 37 -11.55 18.62 41.18
N GLU A 38 -10.76 19.36 40.41
CA GLU A 38 -10.79 19.30 38.97
C GLU A 38 -10.43 17.86 38.58
N GLN A 39 -11.33 17.19 37.89
CA GLN A 39 -10.95 15.97 37.18
C GLN A 39 -9.97 16.40 36.09
N GLU A 40 -8.68 16.13 36.27
CA GLU A 40 -7.69 16.30 35.21
C GLU A 40 -8.15 15.53 33.98
N THR A 41 -8.61 16.26 32.97
CA THR A 41 -9.11 15.67 31.74
C THR A 41 -7.91 15.16 30.96
N SER A 42 -7.61 13.87 31.13
CA SER A 42 -6.48 13.21 30.50
C SER A 42 -6.57 13.35 28.98
N SER A 43 -5.78 14.29 28.43
CA SER A 43 -5.85 14.71 27.04
C SER A 43 -4.46 14.91 26.45
N ILE A 44 -4.40 14.95 25.12
CA ILE A 44 -3.19 15.27 24.35
C ILE A 44 -3.46 16.46 23.45
N THR A 45 -2.42 17.18 23.04
CA THR A 45 -2.54 18.26 22.06
C THR A 45 -2.31 17.71 20.67
N LEU A 46 -3.36 17.62 19.85
CA LEU A 46 -3.29 17.20 18.45
C LEU A 46 -3.14 18.42 17.53
N THR A 47 -2.17 18.39 16.62
CA THR A 47 -2.03 19.36 15.53
C THR A 47 -1.99 18.61 14.20
N VAL A 48 -2.57 19.17 13.13
CA VAL A 48 -2.49 18.62 11.77
C VAL A 48 -2.13 19.75 10.81
N VAL A 49 -1.03 19.60 10.07
CA VAL A 49 -0.49 20.59 9.13
C VAL A 49 -0.33 19.94 7.76
N GLY A 50 -1.01 20.48 6.76
CA GLY A 50 -0.90 20.08 5.36
C GLY A 50 0.32 20.70 4.66
N ASP A 51 0.35 20.58 3.34
CA ASP A 51 1.37 21.23 2.51
C ASP A 51 1.29 22.77 2.60
N PRO A 52 2.29 23.52 2.10
CA PRO A 52 2.28 24.98 2.14
C PRO A 52 1.06 25.66 1.51
N ALA A 53 0.32 24.99 0.61
CA ALA A 53 -0.94 25.51 0.07
C ALA A 53 -2.15 25.28 1.00
N ARG A 54 -2.17 24.19 1.79
CA ARG A 54 -3.23 23.94 2.79
C ARG A 54 -2.98 24.64 4.13
N GLY A 55 -1.72 24.70 4.57
CA GLY A 55 -1.36 25.14 5.91
C GLY A 55 -1.98 24.26 7.01
N THR A 56 -2.25 24.86 8.18
CA THR A 56 -2.78 24.15 9.35
C THR A 56 -4.23 23.70 9.14
N ILE A 57 -4.45 22.38 9.06
CA ILE A 57 -5.77 21.74 8.95
C ILE A 57 -6.47 21.71 10.30
N LEU A 58 -5.72 21.42 11.37
CA LEU A 58 -6.19 21.43 12.75
C LEU A 58 -5.12 22.11 13.62
N PRO A 59 -5.40 23.28 14.24
CA PRO A 59 -4.49 23.90 15.19
C PRO A 59 -4.41 23.04 16.47
N GLY A 60 -3.41 23.28 17.31
CA GLY A 60 -3.20 22.53 18.56
C GLY A 60 -4.46 22.43 19.42
N THR A 61 -5.10 21.26 19.37
CA THR A 61 -6.43 20.99 19.93
C THR A 61 -6.31 19.94 21.04
N SER A 62 -6.87 20.22 22.21
CA SER A 62 -6.96 19.22 23.29
C SER A 62 -7.94 18.12 22.90
N VAL A 63 -7.47 16.88 22.81
CA VAL A 63 -8.30 15.69 22.54
C VAL A 63 -8.22 14.74 23.74
N PRO A 64 -9.35 14.34 24.37
CA PRO A 64 -9.34 13.44 25.51
C PRO A 64 -8.97 12.00 25.12
N VAL A 65 -8.11 11.37 25.92
CA VAL A 65 -7.50 10.06 25.66
C VAL A 65 -7.74 9.06 26.79
N GLN A 66 -7.71 7.78 26.43
CA GLN A 66 -7.75 6.62 27.33
C GLN A 66 -6.44 5.84 27.19
N SER A 67 -6.14 4.94 28.13
CA SER A 67 -4.91 4.12 28.13
C SER A 67 -4.76 3.14 26.96
N THR A 68 -5.79 3.03 26.11
CA THR A 68 -5.83 2.25 24.88
C THR A 68 -5.66 3.08 23.61
N ASP A 69 -5.68 4.41 23.69
CA ASP A 69 -5.56 5.28 22.52
C ASP A 69 -4.15 5.29 21.91
N THR A 70 -4.12 5.52 20.60
CA THR A 70 -2.91 5.63 19.80
C THR A 70 -2.90 6.95 19.02
N ALA A 71 -1.73 7.34 18.49
CA ALA A 71 -1.60 8.56 17.69
C ALA A 71 -2.56 8.58 16.48
N PHE A 72 -2.95 7.40 15.98
CA PHE A 72 -3.99 7.22 14.97
C PHE A 72 -5.43 7.29 15.51
N THR A 73 -5.79 6.61 16.62
CA THR A 73 -7.17 6.70 17.13
C THR A 73 -7.52 8.11 17.58
N VAL A 74 -6.54 8.88 18.05
CA VAL A 74 -6.73 10.31 18.37
C VAL A 74 -6.92 11.17 17.11
N LEU A 75 -6.23 10.88 16.01
CA LEU A 75 -6.51 11.52 14.71
C LEU A 75 -7.95 11.23 14.25
N LEU A 76 -8.39 9.97 14.31
CA LEU A 76 -9.77 9.58 13.98
C LEU A 76 -10.81 10.26 14.88
N LYS A 77 -10.53 10.40 16.18
CA LYS A 77 -11.42 11.12 17.13
C LYS A 77 -11.60 12.59 16.77
N ALA A 78 -10.55 13.25 16.25
CA ALA A 78 -10.59 14.67 15.94
C ALA A 78 -11.15 14.98 14.54
N LEU A 79 -10.85 14.14 13.53
CA LEU A 79 -11.16 14.43 12.13
C LEU A 79 -12.10 13.42 11.45
N GLY A 80 -12.36 12.26 12.05
CA GLY A 80 -13.38 11.31 11.61
C GLY A 80 -13.27 10.92 10.13
N ASN A 81 -14.34 11.17 9.38
CA ASN A 81 -14.44 10.84 7.95
C ASN A 81 -13.55 11.68 7.02
N LYS A 82 -12.80 12.67 7.55
CA LYS A 82 -11.74 13.36 6.81
C LYS A 82 -10.44 12.54 6.71
N VAL A 83 -10.32 11.42 7.41
CA VAL A 83 -9.11 10.59 7.42
C VAL A 83 -9.33 9.36 6.53
N GLU A 84 -8.56 9.26 5.45
CA GLU A 84 -8.51 8.07 4.58
C GLU A 84 -7.29 7.23 4.97
N TYR A 85 -7.47 5.94 5.17
CA TYR A 85 -6.42 5.04 5.65
C TYR A 85 -6.68 3.59 5.22
N MET A 86 -5.62 2.78 5.24
CA MET A 86 -5.68 1.33 5.10
C MET A 86 -5.00 0.63 6.28
N GLY A 87 -5.22 -0.68 6.40
CA GLY A 87 -4.65 -1.51 7.48
C GLY A 87 -5.34 -1.32 8.84
N SER A 88 -4.81 -1.99 9.87
CA SER A 88 -5.31 -1.92 11.24
C SER A 88 -4.22 -2.23 12.28
N GLY A 89 -4.35 -1.68 13.49
CA GLY A 89 -3.31 -1.80 14.54
C GLY A 89 -1.95 -1.29 14.05
N SER A 90 -0.92 -2.13 14.14
CA SER A 90 0.43 -1.81 13.66
C SER A 90 0.56 -1.66 12.14
N SER A 91 -0.40 -2.14 11.35
CA SER A 91 -0.41 -2.00 9.88
C SER A 91 -1.14 -0.75 9.37
N VAL A 92 -1.60 0.14 10.26
CA VAL A 92 -2.28 1.37 9.81
C VAL A 92 -1.34 2.27 9.02
N TYR A 93 -1.78 2.63 7.81
CA TYR A 93 -1.18 3.64 6.95
C TYR A 93 -2.23 4.70 6.57
N VAL A 94 -1.97 5.97 6.91
CA VAL A 94 -2.88 7.09 6.60
C VAL A 94 -2.58 7.62 5.20
N GLN A 95 -3.53 7.42 4.30
CA GLN A 95 -3.42 7.79 2.89
C GLN A 95 -3.77 9.26 2.67
N ALA A 96 -4.79 9.80 3.34
CA ALA A 96 -5.17 11.21 3.21
C ALA A 96 -5.71 11.79 4.51
N ILE A 97 -5.54 13.10 4.68
CA ILE A 97 -6.22 13.86 5.72
C ILE A 97 -6.82 15.11 5.09
N ASP A 98 -8.13 15.26 5.26
CA ASP A 98 -8.98 16.30 4.69
C ASP A 98 -8.85 16.43 3.16
N GLY A 99 -8.69 15.30 2.46
CA GLY A 99 -8.58 15.25 1.00
C GLY A 99 -7.25 15.77 0.42
N LEU A 100 -6.21 15.92 1.24
CA LEU A 100 -4.81 15.97 0.77
C LEU A 100 -4.20 14.57 0.99
N ALA A 101 -3.79 13.91 -0.09
CA ALA A 101 -3.45 12.50 -0.12
C ALA A 101 -1.96 12.22 -0.41
N GLU A 102 -1.53 10.98 -0.13
CA GLU A 102 -0.28 10.40 -0.59
C GLU A 102 -0.03 10.69 -2.09
N PHE A 103 1.18 11.18 -2.35
CA PHE A 103 1.71 11.54 -3.66
C PHE A 103 1.11 12.79 -4.35
N ASP A 104 0.23 13.56 -3.69
CA ASP A 104 -0.37 14.78 -4.26
C ASP A 104 0.63 15.94 -4.50
N ARG A 105 1.88 15.82 -4.04
CA ARG A 105 2.99 16.76 -4.31
C ARG A 105 4.25 16.08 -4.88
N GLY A 106 4.16 14.83 -5.31
CA GLY A 106 5.26 14.04 -5.87
C GLY A 106 5.48 12.71 -5.14
N SER A 107 6.33 11.82 -5.68
CA SER A 107 6.48 10.45 -5.15
C SER A 107 7.08 10.34 -3.75
N LEU A 108 7.56 11.44 -3.17
CA LEU A 108 8.06 11.52 -1.78
C LEU A 108 7.08 12.22 -0.83
N SER A 109 5.88 12.60 -1.29
CA SER A 109 4.93 13.37 -0.48
C SER A 109 3.87 12.50 0.19
N GLY A 110 3.55 12.77 1.46
CA GLY A 110 2.57 11.99 2.22
C GLY A 110 2.48 12.40 3.69
N TRP A 111 1.73 11.62 4.47
CA TRP A 111 1.46 11.91 5.88
C TRP A 111 2.47 11.24 6.81
N MET A 112 3.19 12.07 7.57
CA MET A 112 4.02 11.64 8.68
C MET A 112 3.41 12.08 10.01
N TYR A 113 3.83 11.46 11.12
CA TYR A 113 3.43 11.90 12.45
C TYR A 113 4.63 11.97 13.40
N GLN A 114 4.52 12.89 14.35
CA GLN A 114 5.45 13.08 15.46
C GLN A 114 4.71 12.95 16.79
N VAL A 115 5.43 12.57 17.84
CA VAL A 115 5.01 12.74 19.23
C VAL A 115 6.12 13.46 19.99
N ASN A 116 5.78 14.57 20.65
CA ASN A 116 6.71 15.44 21.39
C ASN A 116 7.91 15.90 20.54
N GLY A 117 7.67 16.20 19.25
CA GLY A 117 8.68 16.66 18.29
C GLY A 117 9.64 15.57 17.79
N GLN A 118 9.35 14.28 18.02
CA GLN A 118 10.12 13.15 17.52
C GLN A 118 9.25 12.29 16.60
N PHE A 119 9.80 11.80 15.48
CA PHE A 119 9.14 10.80 14.62
C PHE A 119 9.34 9.40 15.23
N PRO A 120 8.28 8.68 15.65
CA PRO A 120 8.45 7.35 16.23
C PRO A 120 8.71 6.31 15.11
N PRO A 121 9.62 5.34 15.30
CA PRO A 121 9.93 4.30 14.31
C PRO A 121 8.90 3.15 14.32
N VAL A 122 7.62 3.48 14.44
CA VAL A 122 6.47 2.54 14.53
C VAL A 122 5.24 3.17 13.88
N SER A 123 4.23 2.39 13.49
CA SER A 123 2.97 2.95 13.00
C SER A 123 2.25 3.78 14.09
N ALA A 124 1.57 4.85 13.65
CA ALA A 124 0.66 5.63 14.49
C ALA A 124 -0.47 4.80 15.12
N GLY A 125 -0.82 3.65 14.53
CA GLY A 125 -1.77 2.68 15.09
C GLY A 125 -1.16 1.73 16.13
N ALA A 126 0.16 1.72 16.31
CA ALA A 126 0.87 1.00 17.38
C ALA A 126 1.34 1.91 18.53
N TYR A 127 1.68 3.18 18.25
CA TYR A 127 2.14 4.12 19.27
C TYR A 127 1.00 4.54 20.20
N LYS A 128 1.02 4.02 21.45
CA LYS A 128 0.09 4.42 22.51
C LYS A 128 0.46 5.79 23.08
N VAL A 129 -0.49 6.72 23.08
CA VAL A 129 -0.29 8.08 23.59
C VAL A 129 -0.49 8.15 25.10
N LYS A 130 0.08 9.18 25.72
CA LYS A 130 -0.01 9.48 27.15
C LYS A 130 -0.61 10.88 27.35
N PRO A 131 -1.38 11.13 28.43
CA PRO A 131 -1.83 12.47 28.77
C PRO A 131 -0.64 13.46 28.80
N GLY A 132 -0.83 14.63 28.19
CA GLY A 132 0.21 15.65 28.00
C GLY A 132 1.07 15.52 26.74
N ASP A 133 0.97 14.43 25.97
CA ASP A 133 1.68 14.31 24.68
C ASP A 133 1.26 15.42 23.70
N GLN A 134 2.21 15.86 22.87
CA GLN A 134 1.97 16.71 21.71
C GLN A 134 2.09 15.86 20.44
N VAL A 135 0.96 15.52 19.83
CA VAL A 135 0.90 14.72 18.60
C VAL A 135 0.75 15.66 17.41
N ALA A 136 1.66 15.60 16.46
CA ALA A 136 1.59 16.40 15.23
C ALA A 136 1.55 15.49 14.01
N TRP A 137 0.56 15.68 13.13
CA TRP A 137 0.55 15.10 11.80
C TRP A 137 0.99 16.15 10.79
N LEU A 138 2.00 15.82 10.01
CA LEU A 138 2.70 16.74 9.11
C LEU A 138 2.72 16.14 7.70
N TYR A 139 2.27 16.90 6.71
CA TYR A 139 2.38 16.51 5.32
C TYR A 139 3.77 16.88 4.78
N THR A 140 4.58 15.87 4.46
CA THR A 140 5.86 16.07 3.77
C THR A 140 5.65 16.16 2.26
N CYS A 141 6.47 16.95 1.59
CA CYS A 141 6.66 16.93 0.14
C CYS A 141 7.98 16.24 -0.30
N ASP A 142 8.89 15.99 0.64
CA ASP A 142 10.28 15.56 0.39
C ASP A 142 10.75 14.48 1.40
N GLY A 143 9.97 13.40 1.56
CA GLY A 143 10.37 12.19 2.29
C GLY A 143 10.66 12.38 3.77
N GLY A 144 10.17 13.47 4.37
CA GLY A 144 10.41 13.88 5.74
C GLY A 144 11.42 15.01 5.92
N ALA A 145 12.25 15.32 4.92
CA ALA A 145 13.34 16.30 5.06
C ALA A 145 12.82 17.73 5.31
N ASP A 146 11.74 18.12 4.64
CA ASP A 146 11.06 19.42 4.77
C ASP A 146 10.32 19.59 6.11
N VAL A 147 9.85 18.49 6.71
CA VAL A 147 9.18 18.45 8.03
C VAL A 147 10.14 18.10 9.17
N GLY A 148 11.45 18.10 8.92
CA GLY A 148 12.50 17.99 9.94
C GLY A 148 12.83 16.57 10.41
N LEU A 149 12.59 15.54 9.59
CA LEU A 149 13.08 14.18 9.86
C LEU A 149 14.62 14.19 9.97
N PRO A 150 15.22 13.70 11.08
CA PRO A 150 16.67 13.70 11.24
C PRO A 150 17.38 12.74 10.27
N MET A 151 17.81 13.25 9.12
CA MET A 151 18.79 12.59 8.27
C MET A 151 20.06 12.28 9.09
N PHE A 152 20.47 11.01 9.11
CA PHE A 152 21.65 10.55 9.84
C PHE A 152 22.88 11.38 9.45
N SER A 153 23.48 12.07 10.42
CA SER A 153 24.61 12.97 10.20
C SER A 153 25.95 12.34 10.64
N ASN A 154 26.99 12.68 9.89
CA ASN A 154 28.41 12.55 10.21
C ASN A 154 29.01 11.13 10.24
N ILE A 155 29.32 10.62 9.05
CA ILE A 155 30.68 10.07 8.80
C ILE A 155 31.37 11.03 7.82
N GLU A 156 32.39 11.76 8.29
CA GLU A 156 33.20 12.62 7.45
C GLU A 156 34.17 11.80 6.58
N PHE A 157 33.82 11.57 5.31
CA PHE A 157 34.81 11.15 4.32
C PHE A 157 35.68 12.33 3.91
N SER A 158 36.78 12.52 4.64
CA SER A 158 37.85 13.46 4.31
C SER A 158 38.39 13.19 2.90
N SER A 159 38.10 14.10 1.98
CA SER A 159 38.45 13.91 0.56
C SER A 159 39.95 14.10 0.33
N PRO A 160 40.66 13.12 -0.26
CA PRO A 160 42.03 13.32 -0.72
C PRO A 160 42.10 14.43 -1.79
N SER A 161 43.04 15.34 -1.65
CA SER A 161 43.16 16.54 -2.49
C SER A 161 43.35 16.24 -3.97
N LYS A 162 42.82 17.14 -4.82
CA LYS A 162 43.16 17.23 -6.25
C LYS A 162 44.66 17.41 -6.44
N THR A 163 45.33 16.42 -7.02
CA THR A 163 46.65 16.59 -7.64
C THR A 163 46.52 16.40 -9.14
N ILE A 164 46.63 17.51 -9.89
CA ILE A 164 46.64 17.45 -11.35
C ILE A 164 48.06 17.10 -11.82
N VAL A 165 48.22 15.93 -12.43
CA VAL A 165 49.34 15.66 -13.33
C VAL A 165 48.77 15.44 -14.72
N LYS A 166 48.98 16.41 -15.61
CA LYS A 166 48.75 16.22 -17.05
C LYS A 166 49.90 15.38 -17.60
N ASN A 167 49.60 14.37 -18.40
CA ASN A 167 50.31 14.13 -19.65
C ASN A 167 49.44 13.34 -20.62
N ASN A 168 49.66 13.58 -21.92
CA ASN A 168 48.76 13.16 -22.99
C ASN A 168 49.23 11.90 -23.72
N LEU A 169 48.25 11.13 -24.20
CA LEU A 169 48.26 10.35 -25.44
C LEU A 169 49.39 9.31 -25.66
N ARG A 170 49.00 8.03 -25.62
CA ARG A 170 49.04 7.17 -26.82
C ARG A 170 48.00 6.05 -26.75
N PHE A 171 47.45 5.69 -27.92
CA PHE A 171 46.44 4.65 -28.11
C PHE A 171 47.10 3.42 -28.75
N SER A 172 46.99 2.23 -28.14
CA SER A 172 46.86 0.92 -28.80
C SER A 172 46.72 -0.23 -27.79
N GLU A 173 46.13 -1.34 -28.21
CA GLU A 173 46.26 -2.70 -27.63
C GLU A 173 45.92 -2.89 -26.13
N SER A 174 44.64 -3.19 -25.83
CA SER A 174 44.23 -3.78 -24.54
C SER A 174 42.95 -4.63 -24.63
N ASN A 175 42.01 -4.29 -25.52
CA ASN A 175 40.66 -4.89 -25.56
C ASN A 175 40.59 -6.40 -25.86
N SER A 176 41.67 -7.02 -26.36
CA SER A 176 41.70 -8.47 -26.65
C SER A 176 41.68 -9.34 -25.38
N ASN A 177 42.32 -8.91 -24.29
CA ASN A 177 42.46 -9.75 -23.10
C ASN A 177 41.18 -9.81 -22.26
N MET A 178 40.34 -8.77 -22.30
CA MET A 178 39.09 -8.72 -21.53
C MET A 178 38.03 -9.69 -22.10
N MET A 179 37.98 -9.87 -23.42
CA MET A 179 37.14 -10.90 -24.07
C MET A 179 37.60 -12.33 -23.76
N ILE A 180 38.91 -12.56 -23.63
CA ILE A 180 39.46 -13.89 -23.33
C ILE A 180 39.23 -14.28 -21.86
N ALA A 181 39.11 -13.31 -20.96
CA ALA A 181 38.74 -13.55 -19.56
C ALA A 181 37.28 -14.04 -19.44
N SER A 182 36.31 -13.29 -19.98
CA SER A 182 34.88 -13.61 -19.86
C SER A 182 34.50 -14.95 -20.51
N VAL A 183 35.10 -15.29 -21.67
CA VAL A 183 34.87 -16.59 -22.31
C VAL A 183 35.40 -17.76 -21.45
N LYS A 184 36.56 -17.62 -20.81
CA LYS A 184 37.11 -18.65 -19.91
C LYS A 184 36.32 -18.80 -18.61
N GLU A 185 35.70 -17.73 -18.13
CA GLU A 185 34.84 -17.75 -16.95
C GLU A 185 33.53 -18.50 -17.25
N SER A 186 32.94 -18.29 -18.43
CA SER A 186 31.76 -19.05 -18.90
C SER A 186 32.04 -20.55 -19.15
N GLU A 187 33.23 -20.91 -19.65
CA GLU A 187 33.65 -22.32 -19.79
C GLU A 187 33.89 -23.02 -18.44
N GLN A 188 34.17 -22.29 -17.35
CA GLN A 188 34.23 -22.88 -16.02
C GLN A 188 32.83 -23.10 -15.43
N ILE A 189 31.89 -22.17 -15.68
CA ILE A 189 30.50 -22.30 -15.21
C ILE A 189 29.83 -23.56 -15.79
N SER A 190 29.96 -23.83 -17.09
CA SER A 190 29.35 -25.03 -17.69
C SER A 190 29.91 -26.35 -17.13
N LYS A 191 31.22 -26.40 -16.83
CA LYS A 191 31.87 -27.56 -16.19
C LYS A 191 31.52 -27.70 -14.71
N ILE A 192 31.03 -26.64 -14.06
CA ILE A 192 30.48 -26.71 -12.70
C ILE A 192 29.05 -27.30 -12.75
N GLU A 193 28.22 -26.95 -13.72
CA GLU A 193 26.84 -27.47 -13.86
C GLU A 193 26.80 -29.00 -14.02
N GLU A 194 27.65 -29.56 -14.88
CA GLU A 194 27.71 -31.00 -15.15
C GLU A 194 28.16 -31.83 -13.91
N ASN A 195 29.05 -31.28 -13.07
CA ASN A 195 29.46 -31.92 -11.81
C ASN A 195 28.44 -31.70 -10.68
N ARG A 196 27.75 -30.56 -10.65
CA ARG A 196 26.80 -30.17 -9.58
C ARG A 196 25.58 -31.09 -9.54
N SER A 197 25.12 -31.58 -10.70
CA SER A 197 23.97 -32.48 -10.80
C SER A 197 24.22 -33.87 -10.18
N VAL A 198 25.47 -34.34 -10.12
CA VAL A 198 25.84 -35.61 -9.47
C VAL A 198 25.92 -35.44 -7.94
N VAL A 199 26.62 -34.40 -7.46
CA VAL A 199 26.95 -34.20 -6.05
C VAL A 199 25.72 -33.94 -5.15
N ILE A 200 24.64 -33.37 -5.69
CA ILE A 200 23.39 -33.08 -4.97
C ILE A 200 22.77 -34.32 -4.27
N THR A 201 23.12 -35.53 -4.70
CA THR A 201 22.49 -36.78 -4.24
C THR A 201 23.02 -37.35 -2.91
N GLN A 202 24.19 -36.91 -2.40
CA GLN A 202 24.88 -37.62 -1.31
C GLN A 202 25.23 -36.83 -0.03
N SER A 203 25.03 -35.51 0.04
CA SER A 203 25.45 -34.69 1.19
C SER A 203 24.31 -34.06 2.03
N ASN A 204 23.04 -34.38 1.76
CA ASN A 204 21.87 -33.72 2.38
C ASN A 204 21.14 -34.56 3.45
N LEU A 205 21.78 -35.64 3.92
CA LEU A 205 21.32 -36.41 5.08
C LEU A 205 22.07 -35.92 6.34
N GLU A 206 21.30 -35.68 7.39
CA GLU A 206 21.70 -35.20 8.74
C GLU A 206 21.76 -33.67 8.92
N SER A 207 20.62 -33.15 9.43
CA SER A 207 20.32 -31.76 9.85
C SER A 207 20.13 -30.69 8.75
N GLY A 208 18.97 -30.00 8.79
CA GLY A 208 18.71 -28.75 8.04
C GLY A 208 17.81 -28.86 6.79
N SER A 209 17.86 -29.97 6.04
CA SER A 209 17.33 -30.07 4.67
C SER A 209 15.79 -30.11 4.48
N LEU A 210 15.00 -29.94 5.55
CA LEU A 210 13.53 -29.90 5.51
C LEU A 210 12.91 -28.48 5.53
N SER A 211 13.73 -27.45 5.81
CA SER A 211 13.28 -26.13 6.27
C SER A 211 12.28 -25.42 5.35
N TRP A 212 12.62 -25.18 4.07
CA TRP A 212 11.82 -24.31 3.20
C TRP A 212 10.47 -24.91 2.81
N LYS A 213 10.36 -26.24 2.66
CA LYS A 213 9.08 -26.89 2.32
C LYS A 213 8.09 -26.85 3.48
N GLU A 214 8.55 -27.13 4.71
CA GLU A 214 7.72 -26.90 5.89
C GLU A 214 7.35 -25.42 6.05
N SER A 215 8.30 -24.52 5.77
CA SER A 215 8.08 -23.08 5.91
C SER A 215 7.00 -22.55 4.96
N MET A 216 7.03 -23.01 3.70
CA MET A 216 6.00 -22.73 2.70
C MET A 216 4.63 -23.24 3.14
N GLU A 217 4.54 -24.47 3.66
CA GLU A 217 3.28 -25.02 4.15
C GLU A 217 2.77 -24.22 5.36
N LYS A 218 3.64 -23.89 6.31
CA LYS A 218 3.30 -23.05 7.48
C LYS A 218 2.78 -21.66 7.09
N ALA A 219 3.39 -21.01 6.10
CA ALA A 219 2.94 -19.71 5.57
C ALA A 219 1.59 -19.81 4.83
N LYS A 220 1.43 -20.83 3.98
CA LYS A 220 0.18 -21.14 3.28
C LYS A 220 -0.97 -21.39 4.28
N GLN A 221 -0.72 -22.20 5.31
CA GLN A 221 -1.69 -22.46 6.38
C GLN A 221 -1.87 -21.28 7.34
N HIS A 222 -0.96 -20.30 7.37
CA HIS A 222 -1.18 -19.03 8.08
C HIS A 222 -2.16 -18.15 7.31
N ILE A 223 -1.91 -17.92 6.01
CA ILE A 223 -2.74 -17.10 5.13
C ILE A 223 -4.17 -17.67 5.00
N LEU A 224 -4.31 -18.99 4.81
CA LEU A 224 -5.62 -19.66 4.66
C LEU A 224 -6.58 -19.54 5.86
N LYS A 225 -6.12 -19.01 7.02
CA LYS A 225 -6.97 -18.73 8.19
C LYS A 225 -7.79 -17.43 8.04
N LYS A 226 -7.52 -16.60 7.03
CA LYS A 226 -8.15 -15.29 6.85
C LYS A 226 -9.49 -15.40 6.11
N ASP A 227 -10.49 -14.62 6.54
CA ASP A 227 -11.79 -14.52 5.83
C ASP A 227 -11.66 -13.85 4.44
N SER A 228 -10.64 -13.00 4.25
CA SER A 228 -10.39 -12.26 3.01
C SER A 228 -8.90 -12.22 2.70
N HIS A 229 -8.58 -12.17 1.39
CA HIS A 229 -7.23 -12.35 0.87
C HIS A 229 -6.85 -11.23 -0.10
N THR A 230 -5.58 -10.82 -0.09
CA THR A 230 -5.01 -9.90 -1.09
C THR A 230 -4.80 -10.62 -2.43
N ASP A 231 -4.57 -9.85 -3.50
CA ASP A 231 -4.22 -10.43 -4.80
C ASP A 231 -2.86 -11.16 -4.74
N TRP A 232 -1.94 -10.64 -3.92
CA TRP A 232 -0.61 -11.19 -3.67
C TRP A 232 -0.66 -12.51 -2.89
N GLU A 233 -1.51 -12.61 -1.87
CA GLU A 233 -1.78 -13.86 -1.16
C GLU A 233 -2.34 -14.91 -2.12
N VAL A 234 -3.25 -14.55 -3.01
CA VAL A 234 -3.80 -15.49 -4.00
C VAL A 234 -2.75 -16.02 -4.98
N VAL A 235 -1.81 -15.18 -5.43
CA VAL A 235 -0.66 -15.63 -6.23
C VAL A 235 0.20 -16.64 -5.44
N GLY A 236 0.53 -16.34 -4.18
CA GLY A 236 1.32 -17.22 -3.32
C GLY A 236 0.61 -18.55 -3.00
N LEU A 237 -0.69 -18.50 -2.68
CA LEU A 237 -1.51 -19.68 -2.40
C LEU A 237 -1.61 -20.61 -3.61
N VAL A 238 -1.93 -20.08 -4.79
CA VAL A 238 -2.06 -20.90 -6.01
C VAL A 238 -0.71 -21.47 -6.44
N GLY A 239 0.36 -20.68 -6.37
CA GLY A 239 1.69 -21.15 -6.73
C GLY A 239 2.22 -22.27 -5.81
N SER A 240 1.88 -22.20 -4.50
CA SER A 240 2.15 -23.25 -3.50
C SER A 240 1.13 -24.40 -3.49
N GLY A 241 0.27 -24.47 -4.52
CA GLY A 241 -0.62 -25.61 -4.80
C GLY A 241 -1.94 -25.64 -4.05
N ALA A 242 -2.36 -24.55 -3.41
CA ALA A 242 -3.73 -24.42 -2.91
C ALA A 242 -4.69 -23.93 -4.02
N SER A 243 -5.99 -24.18 -3.83
CA SER A 243 -7.03 -23.47 -4.60
C SER A 243 -7.10 -22.01 -4.14
N ALA A 244 -7.40 -21.09 -5.06
CA ALA A 244 -7.77 -19.73 -4.67
C ALA A 244 -9.07 -19.73 -3.82
N PRO A 245 -9.25 -18.78 -2.87
CA PRO A 245 -10.47 -18.66 -2.09
C PRO A 245 -11.69 -18.47 -2.99
N SER A 246 -12.79 -19.20 -2.74
CA SER A 246 -13.95 -19.25 -3.63
C SER A 246 -14.69 -17.90 -3.77
N SER A 247 -14.57 -17.01 -2.79
CA SER A 247 -15.11 -15.65 -2.81
C SER A 247 -14.24 -14.65 -3.59
N TYR A 248 -12.96 -14.94 -3.83
CA TYR A 248 -11.97 -13.96 -4.30
C TYR A 248 -12.34 -13.36 -5.66
N LEU A 249 -12.58 -14.19 -6.68
CA LEU A 249 -12.94 -13.71 -8.02
C LEU A 249 -14.20 -12.84 -7.98
N GLN A 250 -15.25 -13.30 -7.30
CA GLN A 250 -16.51 -12.55 -7.17
C GLN A 250 -16.26 -11.16 -6.55
N SER A 251 -15.50 -11.08 -5.45
CA SER A 251 -15.18 -9.81 -4.80
C SER A 251 -14.39 -8.82 -5.67
N ARG A 252 -13.52 -9.32 -6.56
CA ARG A 252 -12.77 -8.46 -7.50
C ARG A 252 -13.62 -8.03 -8.68
N TYR A 253 -14.49 -8.89 -9.18
CA TYR A 253 -15.45 -8.55 -10.22
C TYR A 253 -16.42 -7.47 -9.71
N GLU A 254 -16.90 -7.59 -8.47
CA GLU A 254 -17.70 -6.56 -7.79
C GLU A 254 -16.92 -5.25 -7.58
N GLU A 255 -15.67 -5.29 -7.10
CA GLU A 255 -14.85 -4.08 -6.91
C GLU A 255 -14.65 -3.32 -8.23
N VAL A 256 -14.27 -4.04 -9.29
CA VAL A 256 -14.02 -3.47 -10.62
C VAL A 256 -15.30 -2.91 -11.25
N GLN A 257 -16.45 -3.58 -11.09
CA GLN A 257 -17.74 -3.05 -11.55
C GLN A 257 -18.16 -1.80 -10.79
N ASN A 258 -18.04 -1.80 -9.45
CA ASN A 258 -18.38 -0.64 -8.61
C ASN A 258 -17.49 0.58 -8.92
N LYS A 259 -16.21 0.35 -9.27
CA LYS A 259 -15.28 1.40 -9.71
C LYS A 259 -15.29 1.65 -11.23
N GLN A 260 -16.10 0.94 -12.01
CA GLN A 260 -16.16 1.02 -13.49
C GLN A 260 -14.78 0.87 -14.17
N ALA A 261 -13.91 0.03 -13.60
CA ALA A 261 -12.50 -0.11 -13.95
C ALA A 261 -11.70 1.23 -14.01
N ASN A 262 -12.12 2.24 -13.26
CA ASN A 262 -11.46 3.55 -13.14
C ASN A 262 -10.60 3.59 -11.87
N TYR A 263 -9.28 3.44 -12.03
CA TYR A 263 -8.30 3.42 -10.94
C TYR A 263 -7.24 4.50 -11.17
N ARG A 264 -6.82 5.20 -10.10
CA ARG A 264 -5.78 6.27 -10.16
C ARG A 264 -4.38 5.69 -10.29
N LYS A 265 -4.09 4.61 -9.54
CA LYS A 265 -2.81 3.91 -9.53
C LYS A 265 -2.88 2.75 -10.53
N ALA A 266 -1.95 2.68 -11.48
CA ALA A 266 -1.86 1.56 -12.42
C ALA A 266 -1.61 0.23 -11.69
N THR A 267 -0.83 0.30 -10.60
CA THR A 267 -0.54 -0.83 -9.70
C THR A 267 -1.78 -1.46 -9.07
N ASP A 268 -2.91 -0.75 -8.97
CA ASP A 268 -4.19 -1.37 -8.58
C ASP A 268 -4.74 -2.31 -9.66
N LEU A 269 -4.66 -1.93 -10.93
CA LEU A 269 -5.03 -2.79 -12.05
C LEU A 269 -4.08 -3.99 -12.13
N GLU A 270 -2.78 -3.74 -12.01
CA GLU A 270 -1.73 -4.73 -12.20
C GLU A 270 -1.77 -5.83 -11.13
N ARG A 271 -1.92 -5.50 -9.85
CA ARG A 271 -2.11 -6.50 -8.78
C ARG A 271 -3.35 -7.35 -9.02
N MET A 272 -4.47 -6.73 -9.40
CA MET A 272 -5.73 -7.44 -9.64
C MET A 272 -5.62 -8.37 -10.85
N VAL A 273 -4.95 -7.96 -11.93
CA VAL A 273 -4.68 -8.83 -13.08
C VAL A 273 -3.94 -10.09 -12.62
N LEU A 274 -2.87 -9.95 -11.83
CA LEU A 274 -2.07 -11.09 -11.37
C LEU A 274 -2.86 -12.04 -10.46
N GLY A 275 -3.62 -11.52 -9.49
CA GLY A 275 -4.46 -12.33 -8.61
C GLY A 275 -5.65 -12.99 -9.34
N ILE A 276 -6.32 -12.29 -10.25
CA ILE A 276 -7.42 -12.84 -11.08
C ILE A 276 -6.88 -13.95 -11.99
N VAL A 277 -5.73 -13.75 -12.62
CA VAL A 277 -5.07 -14.73 -13.49
C VAL A 277 -4.65 -15.98 -12.68
N ALA A 278 -4.10 -15.80 -11.48
CA ALA A 278 -3.76 -16.89 -10.55
C ALA A 278 -5.00 -17.69 -10.13
N ALA A 279 -6.09 -17.01 -9.76
CA ALA A 279 -7.37 -17.64 -9.43
C ALA A 279 -8.10 -18.30 -10.62
N GLY A 280 -7.51 -18.27 -11.83
CA GLY A 280 -8.07 -18.89 -13.03
C GLY A 280 -9.12 -18.04 -13.76
N GLY A 281 -9.36 -16.80 -13.33
CA GLY A 281 -10.24 -15.84 -13.98
C GLY A 281 -9.62 -15.23 -15.25
N ASN A 282 -10.40 -14.34 -15.89
CA ASN A 282 -9.99 -13.65 -17.12
C ASN A 282 -9.86 -12.12 -16.88
N PRO A 283 -8.65 -11.54 -16.86
CA PRO A 283 -8.49 -10.10 -16.74
C PRO A 283 -8.97 -9.32 -17.98
N GLU A 284 -9.22 -9.98 -19.12
CA GLU A 284 -9.79 -9.34 -20.32
C GLU A 284 -11.32 -9.22 -20.25
N ASP A 285 -11.98 -9.89 -19.29
CA ASP A 285 -13.40 -9.71 -18.96
C ASP A 285 -13.62 -9.85 -17.43
N VAL A 286 -13.44 -8.73 -16.74
CA VAL A 286 -13.71 -8.57 -15.31
C VAL A 286 -15.02 -7.81 -15.15
N GLY A 287 -16.12 -8.54 -15.31
CA GLY A 287 -17.48 -8.00 -15.19
C GLY A 287 -17.85 -7.01 -16.29
N GLY A 288 -17.35 -7.22 -17.52
CA GLY A 288 -17.52 -6.33 -18.67
C GLY A 288 -16.37 -5.34 -18.89
N TYR A 289 -15.28 -5.43 -18.12
CA TYR A 289 -14.10 -4.56 -18.28
C TYR A 289 -12.84 -5.35 -18.59
N ASN A 290 -12.09 -4.90 -19.60
CA ASN A 290 -10.76 -5.43 -19.93
C ASN A 290 -9.67 -4.67 -19.16
N LEU A 291 -9.08 -5.30 -18.14
CA LEU A 291 -8.04 -4.69 -17.31
C LEU A 291 -6.67 -4.63 -18.02
N ILE A 292 -6.39 -5.57 -18.93
CA ILE A 292 -5.18 -5.57 -19.77
C ILE A 292 -5.16 -4.30 -20.62
N GLU A 293 -6.30 -3.92 -21.21
CA GLU A 293 -6.48 -2.66 -21.93
C GLU A 293 -6.26 -1.44 -21.01
N LYS A 294 -6.83 -1.44 -19.80
CA LYS A 294 -6.65 -0.33 -18.84
C LYS A 294 -5.17 -0.10 -18.48
N ILE A 295 -4.35 -1.16 -18.43
CA ILE A 295 -2.91 -1.06 -18.17
C ILE A 295 -2.18 -0.50 -19.39
N TYR A 296 -2.28 -1.11 -20.58
CA TYR A 296 -1.51 -0.64 -21.74
C TYR A 296 -1.94 0.74 -22.26
N ASN A 297 -3.16 1.19 -21.95
CA ASN A 297 -3.66 2.55 -22.21
C ASN A 297 -3.66 3.47 -20.98
N HIS A 298 -3.03 3.09 -19.86
CA HIS A 298 -3.05 3.88 -18.62
C HIS A 298 -2.50 5.30 -18.82
N GLY A 299 -3.18 6.30 -18.27
CA GLY A 299 -2.87 7.72 -18.49
C GLY A 299 -1.53 8.16 -17.92
N ASN A 300 -1.12 7.58 -16.78
CA ASN A 300 0.15 7.85 -16.12
C ASN A 300 0.60 6.60 -15.36
N ILE A 301 1.22 5.62 -16.04
CA ILE A 301 1.68 4.38 -15.39
C ILE A 301 2.79 4.67 -14.37
N THR A 302 3.64 5.65 -14.70
CA THR A 302 4.77 6.19 -13.93
C THR A 302 4.39 6.98 -12.68
N MET A 303 3.10 7.12 -12.35
CA MET A 303 2.65 7.87 -11.16
C MET A 303 3.14 7.24 -9.85
N THR A 304 3.38 5.92 -9.85
CA THR A 304 3.97 5.16 -8.73
C THR A 304 5.48 4.92 -8.92
N GLY A 305 6.13 5.76 -9.73
CA GLY A 305 7.52 5.59 -10.13
C GLY A 305 7.71 4.35 -11.01
N ASN A 306 8.86 3.70 -10.88
CA ASN A 306 9.22 2.46 -11.56
C ASN A 306 8.26 1.31 -11.24
N ASN A 307 7.62 1.27 -10.07
CA ASN A 307 6.71 0.17 -9.70
C ASN A 307 5.57 -0.05 -10.69
N GLY A 308 4.94 1.01 -11.22
CA GLY A 308 3.88 0.86 -12.24
C GLY A 308 4.42 0.40 -13.60
N VAL A 309 5.66 0.69 -13.94
CA VAL A 309 6.29 0.19 -15.18
C VAL A 309 6.68 -1.29 -15.02
N ILE A 310 7.23 -1.65 -13.86
CA ILE A 310 7.58 -3.01 -13.45
C ILE A 310 6.34 -3.91 -13.44
N PHE A 311 5.33 -3.56 -12.65
CA PHE A 311 4.12 -4.39 -12.52
C PHE A 311 3.22 -4.29 -13.75
N GLY A 312 3.24 -3.18 -14.49
CA GLY A 312 2.67 -3.08 -15.83
C GLY A 312 3.23 -4.14 -16.78
N LEU A 313 4.56 -4.29 -16.86
CA LEU A 313 5.20 -5.31 -17.69
C LEU A 313 4.85 -6.73 -17.22
N ILE A 314 4.98 -7.00 -15.90
CA ILE A 314 4.66 -8.31 -15.31
C ILE A 314 3.19 -8.71 -15.56
N ALA A 315 2.24 -7.79 -15.36
CA ALA A 315 0.81 -8.06 -15.56
C ALA A 315 0.47 -8.35 -17.03
N LEU A 316 1.01 -7.58 -17.98
CA LEU A 316 0.82 -7.79 -19.42
C LEU A 316 1.48 -9.09 -19.93
N ASP A 317 2.55 -9.55 -19.28
CA ASP A 317 3.24 -10.79 -19.61
C ASP A 317 2.71 -12.03 -18.89
N SER A 318 1.86 -11.86 -17.88
CA SER A 318 1.38 -12.93 -17.01
C SER A 318 0.71 -14.12 -17.73
N LYS A 319 0.03 -13.87 -18.86
CA LYS A 319 -0.34 -14.90 -19.87
C LYS A 319 0.08 -14.49 -21.28
N SER A 320 1.14 -13.67 -21.41
CA SER A 320 1.65 -13.12 -22.68
C SER A 320 0.54 -12.52 -23.55
N TYR A 321 -0.17 -11.52 -23.00
CA TYR A 321 -1.34 -10.90 -23.62
C TYR A 321 -0.98 -10.14 -24.92
N PRO A 322 -1.86 -10.11 -25.93
CA PRO A 322 -1.68 -9.25 -27.09
C PRO A 322 -1.75 -7.78 -26.64
N ILE A 323 -0.87 -6.94 -27.20
CA ILE A 323 -0.87 -5.49 -26.98
C ILE A 323 -0.85 -4.83 -28.37
N PRO A 324 -1.75 -3.89 -28.68
CA PRO A 324 -1.72 -3.17 -29.95
C PRO A 324 -0.45 -2.34 -30.12
N SER A 325 0.03 -2.20 -31.36
CA SER A 325 1.21 -1.40 -31.72
C SER A 325 1.15 0.06 -31.27
N GLU A 326 -0.06 0.61 -31.29
CA GLU A 326 -0.45 1.98 -31.00
C GLU A 326 -0.76 2.22 -29.51
N ALA A 327 -0.70 1.17 -28.67
CA ALA A 327 -0.88 1.29 -27.23
C ALA A 327 0.10 2.30 -26.62
N LYS A 328 -0.34 3.05 -25.61
CA LYS A 328 0.51 4.02 -24.91
C LYS A 328 1.76 3.33 -24.35
N TRP A 329 1.57 2.19 -23.70
CA TRP A 329 2.59 1.36 -23.07
C TRP A 329 2.64 -0.02 -23.75
N THR A 330 3.52 -0.17 -24.73
CA THR A 330 3.89 -1.48 -25.30
C THR A 330 5.00 -2.12 -24.45
N ARG A 331 5.20 -3.45 -24.57
CA ARG A 331 6.33 -4.16 -23.95
C ARG A 331 7.65 -3.43 -24.14
N GLU A 332 7.98 -3.09 -25.39
CA GLU A 332 9.25 -2.46 -25.72
C GLU A 332 9.40 -1.09 -25.05
N LYS A 333 8.34 -0.27 -24.98
CA LYS A 333 8.36 1.01 -24.24
C LYS A 333 8.57 0.83 -22.73
N LEU A 334 7.98 -0.22 -22.14
CA LEU A 334 8.14 -0.53 -20.71
C LEU A 334 9.59 -1.00 -20.42
N ILE A 335 10.13 -1.90 -21.25
CA ILE A 335 11.52 -2.37 -21.17
C ILE A 335 12.49 -1.20 -21.39
N ASP A 336 12.27 -0.38 -22.43
CA ASP A 336 13.07 0.81 -22.74
C ASP A 336 13.09 1.79 -21.57
N TYR A 337 11.94 2.01 -20.92
CA TYR A 337 11.84 2.89 -19.76
C TYR A 337 12.67 2.34 -18.59
N LEU A 338 12.50 1.05 -18.23
CA LEU A 338 13.28 0.45 -17.14
C LEU A 338 14.78 0.50 -17.43
N LEU A 339 15.23 0.15 -18.64
CA LEU A 339 16.64 0.22 -19.01
C LEU A 339 17.20 1.66 -18.98
N GLN A 340 16.37 2.68 -19.23
CA GLN A 340 16.75 4.09 -19.11
C GLN A 340 16.75 4.61 -17.67
N GLN A 341 15.95 4.03 -16.76
CA GLN A 341 15.93 4.38 -15.33
C GLN A 341 16.98 3.60 -14.51
N GLN A 342 17.80 2.73 -15.11
CA GLN A 342 18.86 2.03 -14.38
C GLN A 342 19.96 3.03 -13.99
N ASN A 343 20.27 3.09 -12.70
CA ASN A 343 21.35 3.91 -12.17
C ASN A 343 22.73 3.39 -12.62
N GLY A 344 23.73 4.28 -12.60
CA GLY A 344 25.10 3.95 -13.00
C GLY A 344 25.81 2.89 -12.14
N ASP A 345 25.26 2.57 -10.96
CA ASP A 345 25.73 1.49 -10.09
C ASP A 345 25.12 0.11 -10.45
N GLY A 346 24.06 0.08 -11.27
CA GLY A 346 23.35 -1.12 -11.71
C GLY A 346 21.99 -1.35 -11.04
N GLY A 347 21.61 -0.57 -10.03
CA GLY A 347 20.29 -0.68 -9.39
C GLY A 347 19.23 0.24 -9.99
N TRP A 348 18.06 0.28 -9.34
CA TRP A 348 16.95 1.18 -9.64
C TRP A 348 16.45 1.86 -8.36
N ALA A 349 16.14 3.15 -8.43
CA ALA A 349 15.38 3.86 -7.40
C ALA A 349 13.86 3.69 -7.63
N LEU A 350 13.02 3.98 -6.63
CA LEU A 350 11.55 4.01 -6.85
C LEU A 350 11.16 5.05 -7.91
N SER A 351 11.75 6.23 -7.87
CA SER A 351 11.63 7.28 -8.89
C SER A 351 13.03 7.70 -9.33
N THR A 352 13.43 8.95 -9.10
CA THR A 352 14.83 9.39 -9.15
C THR A 352 15.49 9.23 -7.78
N GLY A 353 16.79 8.94 -7.73
CA GLY A 353 17.56 8.92 -6.48
C GLY A 353 18.54 7.75 -6.39
N LYS A 354 18.87 7.37 -5.16
CA LYS A 354 19.71 6.18 -4.88
C LYS A 354 18.98 4.91 -5.26
N SER A 355 19.74 3.92 -5.75
CA SER A 355 19.26 2.58 -5.99
C SER A 355 18.76 1.91 -4.70
N ASP A 356 17.64 1.21 -4.80
CA ASP A 356 16.95 0.52 -3.72
C ASP A 356 16.87 -1.00 -3.99
N VAL A 357 16.90 -1.82 -2.95
CA VAL A 357 16.91 -3.28 -3.10
C VAL A 357 15.61 -3.82 -3.69
N ASP A 358 14.47 -3.39 -3.17
CA ASP A 358 13.17 -3.95 -3.54
C ASP A 358 12.87 -3.58 -4.99
N ILE A 359 13.08 -2.32 -5.36
CA ILE A 359 12.86 -1.85 -6.74
C ILE A 359 13.83 -2.53 -7.71
N THR A 360 15.10 -2.72 -7.33
CA THR A 360 16.08 -3.42 -8.17
C THR A 360 15.72 -4.89 -8.40
N ALA A 361 15.24 -5.57 -7.37
CA ALA A 361 14.81 -6.96 -7.45
C ALA A 361 13.49 -7.13 -8.24
N MET A 362 12.53 -6.22 -8.06
CA MET A 362 11.30 -6.21 -8.85
C MET A 362 11.56 -5.85 -10.32
N ALA A 363 12.47 -4.92 -10.61
CA ALA A 363 12.91 -4.61 -11.97
C ALA A 363 13.59 -5.79 -12.66
N LEU A 364 14.49 -6.50 -11.96
CA LEU A 364 15.03 -7.79 -12.42
C LEU A 364 13.91 -8.78 -12.73
N THR A 365 12.92 -8.92 -11.84
CA THR A 365 11.80 -9.85 -12.03
C THR A 365 10.97 -9.53 -13.29
N ALA A 366 10.68 -8.24 -13.54
CA ALA A 366 9.98 -7.80 -14.76
C ALA A 366 10.80 -8.01 -16.04
N LEU A 367 12.12 -7.89 -15.96
CA LEU A 367 13.04 -8.04 -17.10
C LEU A 367 13.44 -9.50 -17.38
N ALA A 368 13.24 -10.42 -16.45
CA ALA A 368 13.62 -11.84 -16.58
C ALA A 368 13.09 -12.57 -17.83
N PRO A 369 11.86 -12.30 -18.37
CA PRO A 369 11.39 -12.87 -19.64
C PRO A 369 12.22 -12.44 -20.86
N TYR A 370 12.95 -11.32 -20.76
CA TYR A 370 13.64 -10.67 -21.87
C TYR A 370 15.16 -10.79 -21.81
N ARG A 371 15.71 -11.56 -20.84
CA ARG A 371 17.16 -11.73 -20.64
C ARG A 371 17.94 -12.20 -21.87
N ASP A 372 17.28 -12.86 -22.83
CA ASP A 372 17.90 -13.31 -24.08
C ASP A 372 18.16 -12.13 -25.05
N GLN A 373 17.56 -10.95 -24.79
CA GLN A 373 18.00 -9.69 -25.38
C GLN A 373 19.27 -9.21 -24.67
N LYS A 374 20.40 -9.15 -25.38
CA LYS A 374 21.70 -8.66 -24.86
C LYS A 374 21.61 -7.35 -24.04
N ARG A 375 20.77 -6.40 -24.44
CA ARG A 375 20.58 -5.12 -23.72
C ARG A 375 19.98 -5.29 -22.31
N VAL A 376 19.12 -6.30 -22.15
CA VAL A 376 18.51 -6.69 -20.88
C VAL A 376 19.47 -7.56 -20.09
N GLU A 377 20.19 -8.47 -20.74
CA GLU A 377 21.27 -9.27 -20.14
C GLU A 377 22.32 -8.37 -19.45
N GLU A 378 22.91 -7.43 -20.19
CA GLU A 378 23.94 -6.51 -19.69
C GLU A 378 23.41 -5.62 -18.56
N SER A 379 22.11 -5.30 -18.54
CA SER A 379 21.46 -4.55 -17.47
C SER A 379 21.26 -5.40 -16.22
N GLY A 380 20.67 -6.60 -16.35
CA GLY A 380 20.45 -7.52 -15.25
C GLY A 380 21.75 -8.03 -14.61
N GLN A 381 22.80 -8.27 -15.41
CA GLN A 381 24.14 -8.58 -14.90
C GLN A 381 24.73 -7.46 -14.03
N LYS A 382 24.40 -6.18 -14.24
CA LYS A 382 24.82 -5.09 -13.33
C LYS A 382 24.01 -5.15 -12.03
N ALA A 383 22.69 -5.30 -12.13
CA ALA A 383 21.79 -5.35 -10.99
C ALA A 383 22.07 -6.56 -10.05
N LEU A 384 22.36 -7.73 -10.60
CA LEU A 384 22.76 -8.91 -9.83
C LEU A 384 24.11 -8.69 -9.10
N ARG A 385 25.06 -7.99 -9.72
CA ARG A 385 26.32 -7.60 -9.05
C ARG A 385 26.08 -6.56 -7.96
N TRP A 386 25.24 -5.57 -8.21
CA TRP A 386 24.87 -4.54 -7.24
C TRP A 386 24.18 -5.15 -6.02
N LEU A 387 23.18 -6.02 -6.21
CA LEU A 387 22.53 -6.77 -5.14
C LEU A 387 23.56 -7.62 -4.35
N SER A 388 24.47 -8.33 -5.03
CA SER A 388 25.53 -9.07 -4.33
C SER A 388 26.46 -8.14 -3.53
N GLN A 389 26.64 -6.87 -3.90
CA GLN A 389 27.48 -5.91 -3.18
C GLN A 389 26.77 -5.29 -1.96
N VAL A 390 25.44 -5.10 -2.01
CA VAL A 390 24.65 -4.49 -0.92
C VAL A 390 24.00 -5.51 0.04
N GLN A 391 24.23 -6.81 -0.15
CA GLN A 391 23.75 -7.84 0.76
C GLN A 391 24.46 -7.78 2.13
N ASN A 392 23.68 -7.77 3.22
CA ASN A 392 24.17 -7.73 4.60
C ASN A 392 24.94 -9.00 5.00
N GLU A 393 25.80 -8.88 6.00
CA GLU A 393 26.66 -9.98 6.49
C GLU A 393 25.88 -11.19 7.02
N ASN A 394 24.61 -11.01 7.39
CA ASN A 394 23.68 -12.04 7.84
C ASN A 394 22.82 -12.64 6.70
N GLY A 395 23.18 -12.36 5.44
CA GLY A 395 22.50 -12.81 4.23
C GLY A 395 21.28 -11.98 3.82
N GLY A 396 20.85 -11.03 4.64
CA GLY A 396 19.69 -10.16 4.40
C GLY A 396 19.99 -8.92 3.57
N PHE A 397 19.04 -7.99 3.54
CA PHE A 397 19.11 -6.76 2.74
C PHE A 397 18.39 -5.61 3.44
N GLU A 398 18.92 -4.40 3.30
CA GLU A 398 18.26 -3.17 3.73
C GLU A 398 17.53 -2.48 2.57
N SER A 399 16.27 -2.13 2.80
CA SER A 399 15.43 -1.29 1.95
C SER A 399 14.99 -0.08 2.78
N TRP A 400 15.13 1.13 2.22
CA TRP A 400 14.91 2.41 2.93
C TRP A 400 15.60 2.55 4.32
N GLY A 401 16.67 1.80 4.56
CA GLY A 401 17.42 1.78 5.84
C GLY A 401 16.87 0.80 6.89
N VAL A 402 16.05 -0.17 6.50
CA VAL A 402 15.49 -1.23 7.36
C VAL A 402 15.82 -2.60 6.77
N GLU A 403 16.39 -3.52 7.56
CA GLU A 403 16.51 -4.94 7.15
C GLU A 403 15.16 -5.64 7.32
N ALA A 404 14.56 -6.05 6.20
CA ALA A 404 13.21 -6.61 6.16
C ALA A 404 13.14 -7.98 5.46
N SER A 405 12.17 -8.81 5.85
CA SER A 405 11.90 -10.11 5.21
C SER A 405 11.47 -9.96 3.74
N GLU A 406 10.82 -8.85 3.44
CA GLU A 406 10.26 -8.47 2.15
C GLU A 406 11.39 -8.21 1.14
N SER A 407 12.46 -7.53 1.53
CA SER A 407 13.64 -7.32 0.68
C SER A 407 14.38 -8.63 0.37
N ALA A 408 14.54 -9.51 1.37
CA ALA A 408 15.05 -10.86 1.12
C ALA A 408 14.10 -11.66 0.19
N SER A 409 12.78 -11.48 0.33
CA SER A 409 11.76 -12.12 -0.52
C SER A 409 11.83 -11.64 -1.97
N GLN A 410 11.84 -10.34 -2.22
CA GLN A 410 11.96 -9.78 -3.57
C GLN A 410 13.26 -10.22 -4.24
N VAL A 411 14.39 -10.21 -3.52
CA VAL A 411 15.66 -10.73 -4.04
C VAL A 411 15.53 -12.22 -4.39
N ILE A 412 14.92 -13.07 -3.55
CA ILE A 412 14.71 -14.49 -3.88
C ILE A 412 13.84 -14.66 -5.15
N ILE A 413 12.78 -13.87 -5.33
CA ILE A 413 11.96 -13.88 -6.56
C ILE A 413 12.80 -13.49 -7.78
N ALA A 414 13.61 -12.44 -7.67
CA ALA A 414 14.50 -11.97 -8.73
C ALA A 414 15.56 -13.02 -9.10
N LEU A 415 16.28 -13.57 -8.12
CA LEU A 415 17.33 -14.57 -8.33
C LEU A 415 16.77 -15.83 -8.98
N SER A 416 15.66 -16.36 -8.44
CA SER A 416 14.96 -17.52 -9.00
C SER A 416 14.54 -17.26 -10.45
N SER A 417 14.01 -16.06 -10.75
CA SER A 417 13.62 -15.66 -12.10
C SER A 417 14.80 -15.57 -13.07
N TRP A 418 15.97 -15.15 -12.58
CA TRP A 418 17.24 -15.09 -13.32
C TRP A 418 18.05 -16.39 -13.29
N LYS A 419 17.47 -17.49 -12.78
CA LYS A 419 18.12 -18.82 -12.60
C LYS A 419 19.35 -18.82 -11.66
N VAL A 420 19.48 -17.80 -10.83
CA VAL A 420 20.51 -17.73 -9.79
C VAL A 420 19.99 -18.38 -8.51
N ASP A 421 20.76 -19.29 -7.95
CA ASP A 421 20.47 -19.93 -6.68
C ASP A 421 20.60 -18.93 -5.51
N PRO A 422 19.54 -18.66 -4.70
CA PRO A 422 19.61 -17.80 -3.51
C PRO A 422 20.46 -18.37 -2.36
N GLN A 423 21.05 -19.55 -2.54
CA GLN A 423 22.04 -20.18 -1.67
C GLN A 423 23.45 -20.21 -2.30
N SER A 424 23.64 -19.58 -3.46
CA SER A 424 24.94 -19.51 -4.15
C SER A 424 25.98 -18.69 -3.37
N SER A 425 27.26 -18.95 -3.64
CA SER A 425 28.39 -18.18 -3.08
C SER A 425 28.33 -16.69 -3.42
N LEU A 426 27.77 -16.32 -4.57
CA LEU A 426 27.53 -14.91 -4.96
C LEU A 426 26.57 -14.21 -3.99
N PHE A 427 25.59 -14.95 -3.46
CA PHE A 427 24.55 -14.46 -2.56
C PHE A 427 24.66 -15.05 -1.14
N THR A 428 25.89 -15.33 -0.70
CA THR A 428 26.23 -15.76 0.65
C THR A 428 27.31 -14.84 1.24
N LYS A 429 27.03 -14.22 2.40
CA LYS A 429 28.01 -13.42 3.17
C LYS A 429 28.25 -14.07 4.53
N LYS A 430 29.51 -14.21 4.94
CA LYS A 430 29.95 -14.87 6.20
C LYS A 430 29.28 -16.23 6.51
N GLY A 431 28.84 -16.97 5.49
CA GLY A 431 28.13 -18.26 5.63
C GLY A 431 26.60 -18.15 5.68
N HIS A 432 26.04 -16.95 5.71
CA HIS A 432 24.61 -16.68 5.66
C HIS A 432 24.16 -16.31 4.24
N HIS A 433 23.08 -16.91 3.77
CA HIS A 433 22.55 -16.77 2.41
C HIS A 433 21.09 -16.29 2.43
N VAL A 434 20.59 -15.75 1.31
CA VAL A 434 19.29 -15.02 1.29
C VAL A 434 18.14 -15.88 1.78
N LEU A 435 18.04 -17.12 1.31
CA LEU A 435 16.99 -18.05 1.75
C LEU A 435 17.07 -18.35 3.25
N GLY A 436 18.28 -18.52 3.80
CA GLY A 436 18.49 -18.72 5.23
C GLY A 436 18.12 -17.50 6.06
N ASN A 437 18.39 -16.29 5.54
CA ASN A 437 17.94 -15.04 6.17
C ASN A 437 16.42 -14.94 6.17
N LEU A 438 15.74 -15.12 5.01
CA LEU A 438 14.28 -15.08 4.93
C LEU A 438 13.63 -16.08 5.91
N LEU A 439 14.04 -17.34 5.88
CA LEU A 439 13.47 -18.39 6.74
C LEU A 439 13.64 -18.09 8.24
N SER A 440 14.66 -17.31 8.63
CA SER A 440 14.86 -16.87 10.02
C SER A 440 13.86 -15.81 10.52
N HIS A 441 13.02 -15.25 9.63
CA HIS A 441 11.91 -14.36 10.00
C HIS A 441 10.59 -15.11 10.27
N GLN A 442 10.49 -16.43 10.02
CA GLN A 442 9.26 -17.18 10.27
C GLN A 442 8.98 -17.36 11.77
N GLN A 443 7.74 -17.07 12.16
CA GLN A 443 7.24 -17.15 13.53
C GLN A 443 6.54 -18.48 13.81
N GLY A 444 6.30 -18.78 15.09
CA GLY A 444 5.70 -20.04 15.53
C GLY A 444 4.27 -20.32 15.06
N ASP A 445 3.54 -19.30 14.56
CA ASP A 445 2.20 -19.44 13.98
C ASP A 445 2.19 -19.68 12.46
N GLY A 446 3.38 -19.70 11.85
CA GLY A 446 3.65 -19.90 10.43
C GLY A 446 3.79 -18.63 9.59
N GLY A 447 3.45 -17.46 10.12
CA GLY A 447 3.65 -16.17 9.45
C GLY A 447 5.11 -15.71 9.51
N PHE A 448 5.43 -14.63 8.81
CA PHE A 448 6.77 -14.02 8.79
C PHE A 448 6.73 -12.64 9.44
N ALA A 449 7.76 -12.29 10.21
CA ALA A 449 7.90 -10.97 10.80
C ALA A 449 8.65 -10.02 9.86
N HIS A 450 8.13 -8.79 9.70
CA HIS A 450 8.75 -7.72 8.91
C HIS A 450 10.23 -7.56 9.26
N THR A 451 10.57 -7.34 10.54
CA THR A 451 11.94 -7.27 11.05
C THR A 451 12.18 -8.25 12.20
N LYS A 452 13.45 -8.58 12.48
CA LYS A 452 13.83 -9.45 13.61
C LYS A 452 13.65 -8.76 14.97
N GLN A 453 13.59 -7.42 14.98
CA GLN A 453 13.38 -6.57 16.15
C GLN A 453 11.92 -6.53 16.61
N ILE A 454 10.98 -6.82 15.71
CA ILE A 454 9.54 -6.93 15.99
C ILE A 454 9.08 -8.36 15.59
N PRO A 455 9.39 -9.39 16.41
CA PRO A 455 9.10 -10.79 16.09
C PRO A 455 7.61 -11.12 16.27
N SER A 456 6.80 -10.62 15.33
CA SER A 456 5.37 -10.87 15.21
C SER A 456 5.00 -10.92 13.73
N SER A 457 4.17 -11.89 13.35
CA SER A 457 3.76 -12.11 11.97
C SER A 457 3.06 -10.88 11.37
N ASP A 458 3.56 -10.41 10.23
CA ASP A 458 2.97 -9.33 9.44
C ASP A 458 2.39 -9.90 8.12
N GLY A 459 1.34 -9.25 7.60
CA GLY A 459 0.65 -9.70 6.40
C GLY A 459 1.49 -9.58 5.12
N MET A 460 2.20 -8.46 4.94
CA MET A 460 3.03 -8.21 3.76
C MET A 460 4.30 -9.07 3.80
N ALA A 461 4.93 -9.18 4.97
CA ALA A 461 6.02 -10.13 5.20
C ALA A 461 5.61 -11.57 4.86
N THR A 462 4.43 -12.02 5.29
CA THR A 462 3.95 -13.39 5.06
C THR A 462 3.56 -13.65 3.60
N GLU A 463 2.87 -12.71 2.92
CA GLU A 463 2.48 -12.88 1.52
C GLU A 463 3.69 -12.89 0.58
N GLN A 464 4.68 -12.00 0.82
CA GLN A 464 5.91 -11.95 0.02
C GLN A 464 6.83 -13.14 0.31
N ALA A 465 6.95 -13.58 1.57
CA ALA A 465 7.72 -14.78 1.91
C ALA A 465 7.16 -16.04 1.23
N LEU A 466 5.83 -16.19 1.18
CA LEU A 466 5.20 -17.30 0.46
C LEU A 466 5.50 -17.22 -1.06
N GLN A 467 5.36 -16.04 -1.67
CA GLN A 467 5.72 -15.81 -3.07
C GLN A 467 7.19 -16.15 -3.37
N ALA A 468 8.11 -15.73 -2.50
CA ALA A 468 9.54 -16.00 -2.64
C ALA A 468 9.88 -17.49 -2.56
N ILE A 469 9.31 -18.21 -1.59
CA ILE A 469 9.54 -19.66 -1.46
C ILE A 469 8.92 -20.43 -2.63
N VAL A 470 7.78 -19.97 -3.18
CA VAL A 470 7.19 -20.50 -4.42
C VAL A 470 8.08 -20.21 -5.63
N ALA A 471 8.62 -19.00 -5.77
CA ALA A 471 9.54 -18.68 -6.87
C ALA A 471 10.80 -19.56 -6.81
N TYR A 472 11.33 -19.81 -5.61
CA TYR A 472 12.44 -20.72 -5.40
C TYR A 472 12.08 -22.19 -5.69
N GLN A 473 10.87 -22.64 -5.32
CA GLN A 473 10.35 -23.94 -5.76
C GLN A 473 10.30 -24.04 -7.29
N TYR A 474 9.79 -23.01 -7.97
CA TYR A 474 9.67 -22.99 -9.43
C TYR A 474 11.03 -23.04 -10.12
N TYR A 475 12.04 -22.39 -9.55
CA TYR A 475 13.44 -22.48 -9.99
C TYR A 475 13.98 -23.91 -9.85
N LEU A 476 13.85 -24.52 -8.67
CA LEU A 476 14.30 -25.90 -8.42
C LEU A 476 13.58 -26.95 -9.28
N GLU A 477 12.29 -26.74 -9.57
CA GLU A 477 11.45 -27.65 -10.35
C GLU A 477 11.41 -27.33 -11.85
N GLY A 478 12.12 -26.28 -12.30
CA GLY A 478 12.16 -25.85 -13.70
C GLY A 478 10.81 -25.34 -14.27
N ARG A 479 9.87 -24.94 -13.41
CA ARG A 479 8.45 -24.67 -13.75
C ARG A 479 8.19 -23.34 -14.44
N GLY A 480 9.17 -22.43 -14.52
CA GLY A 480 9.04 -21.09 -15.11
C GLY A 480 9.15 -19.98 -14.08
N LEU A 481 8.52 -18.83 -14.35
CA LEU A 481 8.55 -17.65 -13.49
C LEU A 481 7.28 -17.57 -12.62
N LEU A 482 7.39 -17.06 -11.39
CA LEU A 482 6.27 -16.96 -10.43
C LEU A 482 5.01 -16.32 -11.03
N TYR A 483 5.18 -15.21 -11.73
CA TYR A 483 4.08 -14.42 -12.30
C TYR A 483 3.73 -14.79 -13.75
N GLN A 484 4.37 -15.82 -14.35
CA GLN A 484 4.00 -16.34 -15.67
C GLN A 484 3.13 -17.59 -15.52
N PHE A 485 1.85 -17.44 -15.84
CA PHE A 485 0.85 -18.49 -15.74
C PHE A 485 0.67 -19.17 -17.09
N PRO A 486 0.50 -20.51 -17.13
CA PRO A 486 0.29 -21.21 -18.39
C PRO A 486 -0.97 -20.71 -19.10
N LYS A 487 -0.87 -20.54 -20.42
CA LYS A 487 -2.04 -20.34 -21.28
C LYS A 487 -2.94 -21.57 -21.16
N SER A 488 -4.21 -21.38 -20.83
CA SER A 488 -5.13 -22.51 -20.67
C SER A 488 -5.31 -23.23 -22.00
N THR A 489 -4.87 -24.48 -22.07
CA THR A 489 -5.05 -25.36 -23.24
C THR A 489 -6.49 -25.84 -23.39
N THR A 490 -7.32 -25.64 -22.36
CA THR A 490 -8.75 -25.92 -22.35
C THR A 490 -9.50 -24.59 -22.33
N PRO A 491 -10.43 -24.32 -23.27
CA PRO A 491 -11.38 -23.22 -23.11
C PRO A 491 -12.17 -23.39 -21.81
N PRO A 492 -12.53 -22.30 -21.10
CA PRO A 492 -13.45 -22.42 -19.97
C PRO A 492 -14.75 -23.06 -20.47
N LYS A 493 -15.11 -24.22 -19.92
CA LYS A 493 -16.41 -24.84 -20.19
C LYS A 493 -17.46 -23.80 -19.81
N PRO A 494 -18.40 -23.41 -20.70
CA PRO A 494 -19.34 -22.34 -20.42
C PRO A 494 -20.06 -22.60 -19.10
N THR A 495 -19.91 -21.67 -18.16
CA THR A 495 -20.63 -21.72 -16.88
C THR A 495 -22.11 -21.59 -17.20
N GLU A 496 -22.85 -22.69 -17.04
CA GLU A 496 -24.29 -22.71 -17.27
C GLU A 496 -24.92 -21.65 -16.37
N PRO A 497 -25.66 -20.67 -16.93
CA PRO A 497 -26.00 -19.45 -16.20
C PRO A 497 -26.90 -19.80 -15.02
N GLN A 498 -26.40 -19.56 -13.80
CA GLN A 498 -27.16 -19.84 -12.58
C GLN A 498 -28.53 -19.12 -12.65
N PRO A 499 -29.63 -19.82 -12.37
CA PRO A 499 -30.96 -19.20 -12.44
C PRO A 499 -31.05 -18.06 -11.43
N LYS A 500 -31.50 -16.89 -11.89
CA LYS A 500 -31.68 -15.71 -11.04
C LYS A 500 -32.50 -16.07 -9.79
N PRO A 501 -32.13 -15.57 -8.59
CA PRO A 501 -32.95 -15.72 -7.40
C PRO A 501 -34.37 -15.23 -7.67
N ASN A 502 -35.35 -16.10 -7.43
CA ASN A 502 -36.76 -15.80 -7.69
C ASN A 502 -37.22 -14.76 -6.65
N PRO A 503 -37.88 -13.64 -7.05
CA PRO A 503 -38.20 -12.57 -6.11
C PRO A 503 -39.18 -13.03 -5.03
N THR A 504 -38.88 -12.69 -3.77
CA THR A 504 -39.65 -13.08 -2.60
C THR A 504 -41.10 -12.59 -2.69
N PRO A 505 -42.13 -13.45 -2.56
CA PRO A 505 -43.52 -13.01 -2.60
C PRO A 505 -43.86 -12.06 -1.45
N GLN A 506 -44.50 -10.92 -1.77
CA GLN A 506 -45.11 -10.07 -0.76
C GLN A 506 -46.35 -10.76 -0.15
N PRO A 507 -46.61 -10.63 1.16
CA PRO A 507 -47.76 -11.25 1.81
C PRO A 507 -49.08 -10.58 1.41
N GLN A 508 -50.04 -11.36 0.90
CA GLN A 508 -51.41 -10.92 0.69
C GLN A 508 -52.22 -10.86 1.99
N PRO A 509 -53.21 -9.95 2.12
CA PRO A 509 -54.09 -9.87 3.29
C PRO A 509 -55.11 -11.03 3.36
N ASN A 510 -55.48 -11.44 4.58
CA ASN A 510 -56.35 -12.59 4.85
C ASN A 510 -57.81 -12.42 4.35
N PRO A 511 -58.43 -13.47 3.76
CA PRO A 511 -59.87 -13.50 3.47
C PRO A 511 -60.77 -13.56 4.72
N LYS A 512 -62.03 -13.14 4.58
CA LYS A 512 -63.08 -13.32 5.61
C LYS A 512 -63.71 -14.73 5.57
N PRO A 513 -64.25 -15.27 6.68
CA PRO A 513 -64.84 -16.61 6.73
C PRO A 513 -66.20 -16.72 6.03
N LEU A 514 -66.54 -17.92 5.55
CA LEU A 514 -67.84 -18.28 4.93
C LEU A 514 -68.74 -19.12 5.87
N PRO A 515 -70.08 -19.14 5.66
CA PRO A 515 -71.02 -19.89 6.51
C PRO A 515 -71.04 -21.43 6.27
N LYS A 516 -71.66 -22.17 7.18
CA LYS A 516 -71.75 -23.65 7.15
C LYS A 516 -72.96 -24.19 6.34
N PRO A 517 -72.89 -25.43 5.79
CA PRO A 517 -73.86 -25.96 4.80
C PRO A 517 -75.02 -26.79 5.36
N LYS A 518 -75.97 -27.17 4.48
CA LYS A 518 -76.98 -28.24 4.64
C LYS A 518 -77.08 -29.10 3.33
N PRO A 519 -77.64 -30.33 3.34
CA PRO A 519 -77.26 -31.37 2.35
C PRO A 519 -78.42 -32.17 1.64
N ILE A 520 -78.02 -33.15 0.77
CA ILE A 520 -78.71 -34.43 0.36
C ILE A 520 -79.46 -34.57 -1.01
N THR A 521 -78.76 -35.15 -2.03
CA THR A 521 -79.19 -36.21 -3.03
C THR A 521 -80.14 -35.88 -4.25
N PRO A 522 -80.43 -36.82 -5.22
CA PRO A 522 -79.51 -37.27 -6.30
C PRO A 522 -80.07 -37.55 -7.76
N ASN A 523 -79.18 -37.56 -8.79
CA ASN A 523 -79.27 -38.27 -10.11
C ASN A 523 -80.37 -37.87 -11.16
N PRO A 524 -80.35 -38.33 -12.46
CA PRO A 524 -79.45 -39.26 -13.20
C PRO A 524 -78.84 -38.74 -14.56
N ARG A 525 -78.26 -39.62 -15.41
CA ARG A 525 -77.68 -39.37 -16.78
C ARG A 525 -78.60 -39.83 -17.94
N PRO A 526 -78.34 -39.45 -19.23
CA PRO A 526 -77.64 -40.34 -20.21
C PRO A 526 -76.80 -39.61 -21.33
N TYR A 527 -75.53 -39.99 -21.61
CA TYR A 527 -74.99 -40.83 -22.74
C TYR A 527 -74.62 -40.11 -24.08
N PRO A 528 -73.79 -40.70 -25.00
CA PRO A 528 -72.89 -39.94 -25.91
C PRO A 528 -72.90 -40.34 -27.41
N THR A 529 -72.06 -39.67 -28.25
CA THR A 529 -71.72 -40.09 -29.64
C THR A 529 -70.25 -39.78 -29.99
N VAL A 530 -69.64 -40.51 -30.94
CA VAL A 530 -68.21 -40.49 -31.36
C VAL A 530 -68.09 -40.59 -32.89
N VAL A 531 -66.88 -40.41 -33.46
CA VAL A 531 -66.37 -40.61 -34.86
C VAL A 531 -66.00 -39.27 -35.54
N GLN A 532 -64.73 -38.84 -35.70
CA GLN A 532 -63.52 -39.37 -36.39
C GLN A 532 -63.39 -38.86 -37.87
N PRO A 533 -62.17 -38.74 -38.49
CA PRO A 533 -61.75 -37.46 -39.10
C PRO A 533 -61.27 -37.55 -40.57
N LYS A 534 -60.87 -36.40 -41.18
CA LYS A 534 -60.13 -36.34 -42.47
C LYS A 534 -59.10 -35.19 -42.58
N TYR A 535 -57.96 -35.52 -43.16
CA TYR A 535 -56.98 -34.71 -43.92
C TYR A 535 -56.80 -35.44 -45.31
N PRO A 536 -56.00 -35.04 -46.34
CA PRO A 536 -54.86 -34.09 -46.39
C PRO A 536 -54.73 -33.24 -47.71
N VAL A 537 -53.49 -32.94 -48.15
CA VAL A 537 -52.97 -32.47 -49.49
C VAL A 537 -52.47 -31.00 -49.56
N GLN A 538 -51.54 -30.71 -50.50
CA GLN A 538 -50.56 -29.59 -50.52
C GLN A 538 -50.54 -28.76 -51.83
N GLN A 539 -50.02 -27.52 -51.75
CA GLN A 539 -49.31 -26.74 -52.81
C GLN A 539 -50.08 -26.32 -54.09
N PRO A 540 -49.55 -25.42 -54.97
CA PRO A 540 -48.28 -24.66 -54.94
C PRO A 540 -48.42 -23.11 -55.03
N SER A 541 -47.29 -22.39 -55.17
CA SER A 541 -47.19 -20.93 -55.33
C SER A 541 -46.97 -20.47 -56.79
N PRO A 542 -47.17 -19.18 -57.10
CA PRO A 542 -46.44 -18.49 -58.19
C PRO A 542 -45.67 -17.22 -57.74
N GLN A 543 -44.73 -16.75 -58.56
CA GLN A 543 -43.94 -15.52 -58.41
C GLN A 543 -44.17 -14.55 -59.60
N MET A 544 -43.92 -13.23 -59.41
CA MET A 544 -43.46 -12.20 -60.39
C MET A 544 -43.82 -10.77 -59.88
N VAL A 545 -43.18 -9.64 -60.23
CA VAL A 545 -41.80 -9.33 -60.70
C VAL A 545 -41.47 -7.83 -60.44
N PHE A 546 -40.21 -7.41 -60.59
CA PHE A 546 -39.66 -6.04 -60.46
C PHE A 546 -40.37 -4.91 -61.25
N GLN A 547 -40.30 -3.65 -60.76
CA GLN A 547 -39.36 -2.62 -61.27
C GLN A 547 -39.31 -1.28 -60.45
N PRO A 548 -38.26 -0.43 -60.61
CA PRO A 548 -38.04 0.80 -59.81
C PRO A 548 -37.98 2.13 -60.61
N THR A 549 -38.10 3.26 -59.91
CA THR A 549 -37.80 4.64 -60.38
C THR A 549 -37.43 5.56 -59.20
N SER A 550 -36.81 6.74 -59.36
CA SER A 550 -35.60 7.15 -60.10
C SER A 550 -35.31 8.64 -59.82
N LEU A 551 -34.04 9.02 -59.65
CA LEU A 551 -33.51 10.39 -59.41
C LEU A 551 -33.98 11.48 -60.40
N LYS A 552 -33.83 12.78 -60.04
CA LYS A 552 -32.88 13.72 -60.69
C LYS A 552 -32.76 15.12 -59.99
N PRO A 553 -31.74 15.96 -60.31
CA PRO A 553 -31.29 17.10 -59.49
C PRO A 553 -31.17 18.46 -60.25
N ASN A 554 -30.46 19.45 -59.67
CA ASN A 554 -29.69 20.52 -60.35
C ASN A 554 -28.24 20.53 -59.78
N ILE A 555 -27.11 20.67 -60.49
CA ILE A 555 -26.65 21.59 -61.59
C ILE A 555 -25.93 22.82 -61.00
N LEU A 556 -24.59 22.76 -60.89
CA LEU A 556 -23.53 23.46 -61.68
C LEU A 556 -23.32 24.93 -61.24
N SER A 557 -22.13 25.55 -61.24
CA SER A 557 -20.91 25.47 -62.10
C SER A 557 -19.66 26.02 -61.33
N ASP A 558 -18.39 26.12 -61.79
CA ASP A 558 -17.68 25.72 -63.02
C ASP A 558 -16.13 25.57 -62.77
N ALA A 559 -15.32 25.47 -63.85
CA ALA A 559 -13.83 25.32 -63.93
C ALA A 559 -12.98 26.47 -63.27
N SER A 560 -11.62 26.50 -63.22
CA SER A 560 -10.62 25.98 -64.18
C SER A 560 -9.12 26.01 -63.72
N THR A 561 -8.28 25.14 -64.31
CA THR A 561 -6.85 25.28 -64.73
C THR A 561 -5.70 25.85 -63.83
N THR A 562 -4.74 24.94 -63.53
CA THR A 562 -3.26 24.98 -63.78
C THR A 562 -2.26 25.96 -63.12
N GLU A 563 -1.00 25.47 -63.05
CA GLU A 563 0.32 26.15 -62.99
C GLU A 563 0.94 26.64 -61.65
N THR A 564 1.87 25.80 -61.14
CA THR A 564 3.30 26.04 -60.76
C THR A 564 3.81 27.30 -60.02
N THR A 565 4.86 27.05 -59.21
CA THR A 565 5.86 28.00 -58.63
C THR A 565 5.32 29.01 -57.60
N ASP A 566 5.97 29.29 -56.46
CA ASP A 566 7.42 29.32 -56.15
C ASP A 566 7.81 28.74 -54.75
N GLU A 567 9.12 28.68 -54.49
CA GLU A 567 9.72 28.36 -53.18
C GLU A 567 9.57 29.51 -52.15
N VAL A 568 9.26 29.19 -50.89
CA VAL A 568 9.75 29.98 -49.73
C VAL A 568 10.21 29.03 -48.62
N ILE A 569 11.47 29.17 -48.21
CA ILE A 569 12.09 28.41 -47.11
C ILE A 569 11.76 29.08 -45.78
N HIS A 570 11.31 28.31 -44.78
CA HIS A 570 11.28 28.76 -43.38
C HIS A 570 12.00 27.79 -42.45
N THR A 571 13.04 28.30 -41.78
CA THR A 571 13.84 27.62 -40.76
C THR A 571 13.48 28.13 -39.34
N PRO A 572 13.74 27.33 -38.28
CA PRO A 572 13.01 27.48 -37.01
C PRO A 572 13.64 28.42 -35.98
N LYS A 573 12.75 29.11 -35.24
CA LYS A 573 12.91 29.84 -33.96
C LYS A 573 11.53 29.81 -33.27
N GLU A 574 11.37 29.78 -31.94
CA GLU A 574 12.32 29.89 -30.82
C GLU A 574 11.96 28.88 -29.70
N ILE A 575 12.93 28.50 -28.87
CA ILE A 575 12.78 27.74 -27.62
C ILE A 575 13.74 28.35 -26.58
N ASP A 576 13.41 28.20 -25.30
CA ASP A 576 14.20 28.49 -24.07
C ASP A 576 14.15 29.92 -23.50
N GLU A 577 13.21 30.13 -22.56
CA GLU A 577 13.35 31.14 -21.50
C GLU A 577 12.79 30.64 -20.15
N TYR A 578 13.49 29.72 -19.49
CA TYR A 578 13.33 29.52 -18.04
C TYR A 578 14.62 29.18 -17.26
N ASN A 579 15.79 29.21 -17.89
CA ASN A 579 17.06 28.81 -17.27
C ASN A 579 18.12 29.93 -17.20
N ARG A 580 17.73 31.14 -16.76
CA ARG A 580 18.69 32.17 -16.33
C ARG A 580 18.21 32.97 -15.12
N ILE A 581 18.82 32.74 -13.96
CA ILE A 581 19.48 33.76 -13.11
C ILE A 581 20.14 33.05 -11.91
N SER A 582 21.46 33.20 -11.79
CA SER A 582 22.14 33.14 -10.50
C SER A 582 23.49 33.87 -10.57
N LEU A 583 23.88 34.48 -9.45
CA LEU A 583 25.22 34.98 -9.10
C LEU A 583 25.91 36.01 -10.02
N ARG A 584 25.88 37.29 -9.58
CA ARG A 584 27.10 38.12 -9.44
C ARG A 584 26.90 39.15 -8.31
N ALA A 585 27.98 39.50 -7.60
CA ALA A 585 27.93 40.17 -6.30
C ALA A 585 28.77 41.46 -6.23
N LYS A 586 28.48 42.31 -5.22
CA LYS A 586 29.29 43.41 -4.63
C LYS A 586 28.71 43.70 -3.21
N ILE A 587 29.41 43.88 -2.08
CA ILE A 587 30.67 44.60 -1.72
C ILE A 587 30.43 46.13 -1.75
N VAL A 588 30.67 46.97 -0.71
CA VAL A 588 31.08 46.86 0.72
C VAL A 588 30.73 48.21 1.42
N PRO A 589 30.55 48.37 2.77
CA PRO A 589 31.64 48.31 3.78
C PRO A 589 31.17 47.87 5.22
N LYS A 590 31.88 48.33 6.27
CA LYS A 590 31.52 48.33 7.71
C LYS A 590 32.02 49.62 8.38
N THR A 591 31.33 50.13 9.39
CA THR A 591 31.87 50.97 10.50
C THR A 591 30.94 50.86 11.73
N ALA A 592 31.32 51.26 12.95
CA ALA A 592 32.43 50.83 13.81
C ALA A 592 32.30 51.52 15.19
N PHE A 593 32.13 50.74 16.27
CA PHE A 593 32.35 51.05 17.71
C PHE A 593 31.93 52.40 18.33
N TRP A 594 31.26 52.33 19.50
CA TRP A 594 31.66 53.06 20.71
C TRP A 594 31.14 52.35 21.98
N THR A 595 31.93 52.32 23.06
CA THR A 595 31.55 51.77 24.39
C THR A 595 32.31 52.48 25.51
N PRO A 596 31.61 53.02 26.52
CA PRO A 596 31.91 52.66 27.93
C PRO A 596 30.67 52.67 28.86
N SER A 597 30.70 52.22 30.13
CA SER A 597 31.29 51.02 30.77
C SER A 597 30.89 50.98 32.28
N ILE A 598 31.37 49.96 33.02
CA ILE A 598 31.40 49.82 34.50
C ILE A 598 30.10 49.33 35.21
N THR A 599 30.34 48.62 36.30
CA THR A 599 29.52 47.74 37.19
C THR A 599 29.42 48.33 38.63
N PRO A 600 28.86 47.68 39.69
CA PRO A 600 27.67 46.79 39.85
C PRO A 600 26.81 47.03 41.16
N LEU A 601 25.75 46.21 41.34
CA LEU A 601 25.31 45.55 42.61
C LEU A 601 24.36 46.23 43.67
N TRP A 602 23.46 45.40 44.24
CA TRP A 602 22.64 45.50 45.49
C TRP A 602 21.23 46.19 45.55
N TRP A 603 20.17 45.34 45.63
CA TRP A 603 19.03 45.30 46.59
C TRP A 603 18.10 46.52 46.91
N LYS A 604 16.79 46.42 46.57
CA LYS A 604 15.63 46.17 47.51
C LYS A 604 14.22 46.19 46.85
N GLN A 605 13.25 45.56 47.51
CA GLN A 605 11.77 45.64 47.32
C GLN A 605 11.13 46.58 48.40
N PRO A 606 9.79 46.88 48.46
CA PRO A 606 8.59 46.36 47.74
C PRO A 606 7.82 47.51 46.99
N SER A 607 6.55 47.48 46.57
CA SER A 607 5.34 46.68 46.90
C SER A 607 4.27 46.65 45.78
N ILE A 608 3.24 45.80 45.93
CA ILE A 608 2.09 45.67 45.00
C ILE A 608 0.76 45.81 45.79
N TRP A 609 -0.23 46.49 45.20
CA TRP A 609 -1.63 46.56 45.63
C TRP A 609 -2.55 46.73 44.39
N LEU A 610 -3.87 46.58 44.58
CA LEU A 610 -4.95 46.93 43.63
C LEU A 610 -5.20 46.03 42.39
N ILE A 611 -5.42 44.72 42.58
CA ILE A 611 -6.50 44.00 41.87
C ILE A 611 -7.24 43.11 42.87
N GLY A 612 -8.42 43.54 43.36
CA GLY A 612 -9.14 42.78 44.41
C GLY A 612 -10.56 43.24 44.76
N VAL A 613 -11.20 44.10 43.97
CA VAL A 613 -12.52 44.71 44.31
C VAL A 613 -13.62 44.40 43.28
N GLY A 614 -13.28 44.08 42.03
CA GLY A 614 -14.28 43.89 40.96
C GLY A 614 -15.20 42.68 41.16
N SER A 615 -14.64 41.50 41.46
CA SER A 615 -15.38 40.23 41.42
C SER A 615 -16.45 40.09 42.50
N LEU A 616 -16.29 40.75 43.65
CA LEU A 616 -17.19 40.61 44.80
C LEU A 616 -18.56 41.26 44.56
N LEU A 617 -18.59 42.37 43.81
CA LEU A 617 -19.84 43.07 43.47
C LEU A 617 -20.70 42.29 42.47
N PHE A 618 -20.08 41.52 41.58
CA PHE A 618 -20.79 40.72 40.57
C PHE A 618 -21.55 39.54 41.18
N VAL A 619 -20.96 38.86 42.16
CA VAL A 619 -21.60 37.73 42.88
C VAL A 619 -22.77 38.21 43.74
N LEU A 620 -22.63 39.36 44.41
CA LEU A 620 -23.71 39.95 45.21
C LEU A 620 -24.92 40.37 44.35
N ALA A 621 -24.70 40.85 43.12
CA ALA A 621 -25.78 41.16 42.19
C ALA A 621 -26.58 39.90 41.79
N ILE A 622 -25.90 38.78 41.52
CA ILE A 622 -26.56 37.50 41.17
C ILE A 622 -27.39 36.96 42.34
N LEU A 623 -26.87 37.02 43.57
CA LEU A 623 -27.59 36.57 44.76
C LEU A 623 -28.83 37.44 45.07
N TYR A 624 -28.75 38.75 44.84
CA TYR A 624 -29.88 39.67 45.04
C TYR A 624 -31.09 39.32 44.17
N TYR A 625 -30.86 38.86 42.93
CA TYR A 625 -31.94 38.51 41.98
C TYR A 625 -32.58 37.13 42.21
N LEU A 626 -31.89 36.17 42.84
CA LEU A 626 -32.39 34.79 42.97
C LEU A 626 -33.20 34.54 44.25
N ILE A 627 -32.96 35.29 45.32
CA ILE A 627 -33.62 35.12 46.63
C ILE A 627 -35.17 35.24 46.60
N PRO A 628 -35.80 36.11 45.78
CA PRO A 628 -37.28 36.18 45.73
C PRO A 628 -37.96 34.92 45.18
N ILE A 629 -37.28 34.13 44.33
CA ILE A 629 -37.88 33.04 43.57
C ILE A 629 -38.17 31.81 44.44
N TRP A 630 -37.38 31.61 45.51
CA TRP A 630 -37.55 30.48 46.44
C TRP A 630 -38.62 30.68 47.53
N ARG A 631 -39.36 31.80 47.53
CA ARG A 631 -40.41 32.08 48.53
C ARG A 631 -41.86 31.93 48.04
N ARG A 632 -42.08 31.27 46.89
CA ARG A 632 -43.42 30.91 46.38
C ARG A 632 -43.49 29.47 45.82
N LYS A 633 -43.36 28.46 46.68
CA LYS A 633 -43.85 27.09 46.44
C LYS A 633 -43.99 26.25 47.72
N GLY A 634 -44.77 26.79 48.66
CA GLY A 634 -45.41 26.04 49.74
C GLY A 634 -46.90 26.37 49.70
N GLN A 635 -47.76 25.36 49.91
CA GLN A 635 -49.09 25.24 49.27
C GLN A 635 -48.93 25.00 47.74
N ILE A 636 -49.63 24.06 47.11
CA ILE A 636 -50.75 23.20 47.57
C ILE A 636 -50.29 21.73 47.59
#